data_AF-W5SAV2-F1
#
_entry.id   AF-W5SAV2-F1
#
_cell.length_a   1.000
_cell.length_b   1.000
_cell.length_c   1.000
_cell.angle_alpha   90.00
_cell.angle_beta   90.00
_cell.angle_gamma   90.00
#
_symmetry.space_group_name_H-M   'P 1'
#
loop_
_entity.id
_entity.type
_entity.pdbx_description
1 polymer ?
#
loop_
_entity_poly.entity_id
_entity_poly.type
_entity_poly.pdbx_seq_one_letter_code
_entity_poly.pdbx_strand_id
1 'polypeptide(L)'
;MMYLYHWYINRLILKRRYLVVKKRHYNLLLLLLLLLVIGCNLKSKEDKMLKDGFSSGSLFENSMFKGKSRYDPYTKLVVGRSVDEDSSKGLKNGMGGVFGVGAEGSAGVKFNRLLRIFKIPREEGEIIEYMRLAVTNTGIGSAEGYRTYTDSEFYTLLGNLGKAKLQEIIKAHLENVQGLREALRVIDALKAEESKQQLQGILKVEENSYLKELKRVFNESIPDKVYHQAISVDYAGQFNKIKDDVIKIRKEELYASLSGEERLVIEHMRDVATNSSVGLPAYKTYTELEFDLLLIDLGDVSLKKIIGDCSKVSTAKEGALRAINAVAGEKSKQDLERSYDYFNNSYPSYLKGMFSGSTLDDVRRRIINIDYAGHFAKIESDARNIARTEALYAGLSVDEIRTLEHIQGVVTDSGRISAGSRTYTDSEFYNLLESFDTAKLKKFIEVPLKIFEEIDEVFTVIDAIREEKLRQNLKGRLEDEEILCARGLRAAFNGFNPDDVYGRVTSIDYADNLLGLKNYARRIVEVEELYAGLSVDEKKTARYIQKAVTDPGIGDLNEKTYTELEFKRLLINLGALGLQEIINVHVDTFRILREVEVAINDVKDADLKQELSDKFEAEEGTYAGLLKKAFNSSTLDSVQSQAVGINYLDNFISIKNEAEQKSNP
;
A
#
# COMPACT_ATOMS: atom_id res chain seq x y z
N MET A 1 9.54 8.32 35.93
CA MET A 1 9.99 9.16 34.79
C MET A 1 11.38 8.79 34.28
N MET A 2 12.16 8.01 35.04
CA MET A 2 13.28 7.15 34.60
C MET A 2 12.93 6.09 33.50
N TYR A 3 11.83 6.24 32.74
CA TYR A 3 11.32 5.24 31.79
C TYR A 3 11.07 5.75 30.36
N LEU A 4 11.05 7.07 30.13
CA LEU A 4 10.99 7.67 28.78
C LEU A 4 12.38 8.07 28.26
N TYR A 5 13.27 8.42 29.19
CA TYR A 5 14.66 8.81 28.99
C TYR A 5 15.56 7.61 28.62
N HIS A 6 15.36 6.47 29.29
CA HIS A 6 16.07 5.22 28.98
C HIS A 6 15.57 4.52 27.69
N TRP A 7 14.42 4.91 27.12
CA TRP A 7 13.77 4.26 25.98
C TRP A 7 14.12 4.89 24.62
N TYR A 8 14.45 6.18 24.58
CA TYR A 8 14.74 6.88 23.32
C TYR A 8 16.24 6.87 22.97
N ILE A 9 17.13 7.07 23.95
CA ILE A 9 18.58 6.97 23.74
C ILE A 9 19.01 5.53 23.37
N ASN A 10 18.39 4.51 23.97
CA ASN A 10 18.58 3.11 23.56
C ASN A 10 18.01 2.77 22.16
N ARG A 11 17.10 3.59 21.63
CA ARG A 11 16.55 3.44 20.26
C ARG A 11 17.45 4.07 19.20
N LEU A 12 18.25 5.07 19.55
CA LEU A 12 19.19 5.75 18.66
C LEU A 12 20.55 5.03 18.56
N ILE A 13 21.05 4.42 19.64
CA ILE A 13 22.36 3.75 19.64
C ILE A 13 22.31 2.30 19.09
N LEU A 14 21.21 1.54 19.26
CA LEU A 14 21.13 0.12 18.84
C LEU A 14 20.40 -0.17 17.51
N LYS A 15 19.50 0.68 17.02
CA LYS A 15 18.83 0.42 15.72
C LYS A 15 19.70 0.72 14.49
N ARG A 16 20.86 1.37 14.67
CA ARG A 16 21.93 1.46 13.67
C ARG A 16 22.63 0.12 13.37
N ARG A 17 22.33 -1.02 14.02
CA ARG A 17 22.99 -2.31 13.70
C ARG A 17 22.14 -3.61 13.55
N TYR A 18 20.81 -3.64 13.75
CA TYR A 18 20.07 -4.94 13.64
C TYR A 18 18.61 -4.94 13.11
N LEU A 19 17.94 -3.79 12.88
CA LEU A 19 16.48 -3.78 12.64
C LEU A 19 15.99 -3.16 11.32
N VAL A 20 16.88 -2.68 10.45
CA VAL A 20 16.58 -2.42 9.03
C VAL A 20 16.36 -3.74 8.24
N VAL A 21 16.53 -4.90 8.88
CA VAL A 21 16.15 -6.22 8.34
C VAL A 21 14.78 -6.72 8.85
N LYS A 22 14.21 -6.20 9.96
CA LYS A 22 13.10 -6.87 10.68
C LYS A 22 11.75 -6.16 10.75
N LYS A 23 11.53 -5.04 10.03
CA LYS A 23 10.16 -4.48 9.87
C LYS A 23 9.28 -5.30 8.91
N ARG A 24 9.86 -6.27 8.17
CA ARG A 24 9.15 -7.28 7.37
C ARG A 24 8.53 -8.43 8.20
N HIS A 25 8.89 -8.62 9.47
CA HIS A 25 8.49 -9.83 10.21
C HIS A 25 7.18 -9.71 11.00
N TYR A 26 6.72 -8.51 11.39
CA TYR A 26 5.50 -8.39 12.20
C TYR A 26 4.21 -8.52 11.37
N ASN A 27 4.21 -8.11 10.09
CA ASN A 27 3.11 -8.42 9.18
C ASN A 27 3.11 -9.89 8.75
N LEU A 28 4.28 -10.52 8.62
CA LEU A 28 4.42 -11.95 8.33
C LEU A 28 4.02 -12.84 9.52
N LEU A 29 4.27 -12.44 10.77
CA LEU A 29 3.83 -13.17 11.97
C LEU A 29 2.31 -13.08 12.16
N LEU A 30 1.70 -11.94 11.83
CA LEU A 30 0.24 -11.77 11.81
C LEU A 30 -0.40 -12.63 10.71
N LEU A 31 0.26 -12.75 9.55
CA LEU A 31 -0.15 -13.65 8.46
C LEU A 31 0.05 -15.13 8.83
N LEU A 32 1.12 -15.48 9.57
CA LEU A 32 1.41 -16.84 10.02
C LEU A 32 0.46 -17.30 11.14
N LEU A 33 0.03 -16.39 12.02
CA LEU A 33 -1.01 -16.64 13.02
C LEU A 33 -2.39 -16.81 12.37
N LEU A 34 -2.70 -16.06 11.30
CA LEU A 34 -3.90 -16.27 10.47
C LEU A 34 -3.84 -17.62 9.73
N LEU A 35 -2.67 -18.05 9.27
CA LEU A 35 -2.47 -19.36 8.61
C LEU A 35 -2.48 -20.54 9.60
N LEU A 36 -2.07 -20.36 10.86
CA LEU A 36 -2.17 -21.38 11.92
C LEU A 36 -3.62 -21.60 12.39
N VAL A 37 -4.47 -20.58 12.32
CA VAL A 37 -5.93 -20.71 12.60
C VAL A 37 -6.66 -21.44 11.45
N ILE A 38 -6.13 -21.36 10.22
CA ILE A 38 -6.71 -22.04 9.03
C ILE A 38 -6.09 -23.45 8.83
N GLY A 39 -4.88 -23.70 9.33
CA GLY A 39 -4.12 -24.94 9.14
C GLY A 39 -4.37 -26.05 10.17
N CYS A 40 -5.16 -25.81 11.24
CA CYS A 40 -5.59 -26.86 12.16
C CYS A 40 -6.66 -27.75 11.51
N ASN A 41 -6.21 -28.70 10.70
CA ASN A 41 -6.99 -29.85 10.26
C ASN A 41 -7.08 -30.86 11.42
N LEU A 42 -8.03 -30.67 12.34
CA LEU A 42 -8.47 -31.73 13.24
C LEU A 42 -9.38 -32.67 12.45
N LYS A 43 -8.77 -33.69 11.84
CA LYS A 43 -9.52 -34.84 11.32
C LYS A 43 -9.45 -35.98 12.34
N SER A 44 -10.56 -36.24 13.04
CA SER A 44 -10.89 -37.59 13.53
C SER A 44 -12.35 -37.70 14.00
N LYS A 45 -13.11 -38.47 13.21
CA LYS A 45 -14.24 -39.38 13.53
C LYS A 45 -15.59 -38.83 14.00
N GLU A 46 -16.61 -39.29 13.25
CA GLU A 46 -18.02 -39.63 13.56
C GLU A 46 -18.44 -39.43 15.04
N ASP A 47 -19.60 -38.84 15.36
CA ASP A 47 -20.93 -39.37 15.01
C ASP A 47 -22.05 -38.32 15.26
N LYS A 48 -23.23 -38.63 14.72
CA LYS A 48 -24.56 -38.01 14.86
C LYS A 48 -24.79 -37.05 16.05
N MET A 49 -25.28 -35.85 15.72
CA MET A 49 -26.56 -35.28 16.18
C MET A 49 -26.51 -33.76 16.00
N LEU A 50 -27.42 -33.23 15.18
CA LEU A 50 -28.26 -32.05 15.44
C LEU A 50 -28.84 -31.58 14.10
N LYS A 51 -30.00 -32.16 13.81
CA LYS A 51 -31.10 -31.46 13.15
C LYS A 51 -31.49 -30.25 14.01
N ASP A 52 -32.08 -29.28 13.33
CA ASP A 52 -32.90 -28.18 13.82
C ASP A 52 -32.22 -26.81 14.00
N GLY A 53 -32.70 -25.86 13.20
CA GLY A 53 -32.94 -24.50 13.65
C GLY A 53 -32.28 -23.40 12.82
N PHE A 54 -33.12 -22.64 12.09
CA PHE A 54 -33.23 -21.16 12.09
C PHE A 54 -31.93 -20.31 11.97
N SER A 55 -31.86 -19.17 11.29
CA SER A 55 -32.83 -18.27 10.65
C SER A 55 -31.99 -17.24 9.86
N SER A 56 -32.57 -16.74 8.79
CA SER A 56 -32.25 -15.45 8.18
C SER A 56 -32.26 -14.30 9.20
N GLY A 57 -31.33 -13.35 9.07
CA GLY A 57 -31.34 -12.09 9.81
C GLY A 57 -30.35 -11.06 9.27
N SER A 58 -30.87 -10.08 8.52
CA SER A 58 -30.20 -8.85 8.06
C SER A 58 -29.96 -7.85 9.21
N LEU A 59 -28.97 -6.97 9.06
CA LEU A 59 -28.82 -5.76 9.88
C LEU A 59 -28.60 -4.51 9.00
N PHE A 60 -29.64 -3.65 8.98
CA PHE A 60 -29.71 -2.18 8.83
C PHE A 60 -29.18 -1.47 7.56
N GLU A 61 -29.77 -0.39 7.01
CA GLU A 61 -31.10 0.24 7.02
C GLU A 61 -31.03 1.50 6.10
N ASN A 62 -32.20 2.08 5.77
CA ASN A 62 -32.50 3.41 5.16
C ASN A 62 -32.47 3.49 3.61
N SER A 63 -33.48 4.07 2.92
CA SER A 63 -34.58 4.95 3.32
C SER A 63 -35.80 4.82 2.39
N MET A 64 -36.98 5.09 2.94
CA MET A 64 -38.28 5.12 2.26
C MET A 64 -38.40 6.28 1.25
N PHE A 65 -38.84 5.98 0.03
CA PHE A 65 -39.74 6.86 -0.74
C PHE A 65 -40.87 6.03 -1.33
N LYS A 66 -42.11 6.34 -0.93
CA LYS A 66 -43.35 5.71 -1.40
C LYS A 66 -43.69 6.22 -2.81
N GLY A 67 -43.92 5.31 -3.75
CA GLY A 67 -44.59 5.59 -5.02
C GLY A 67 -45.11 4.30 -5.64
N LYS A 68 -46.44 4.11 -5.61
CA LYS A 68 -47.14 2.90 -6.07
C LYS A 68 -46.88 2.61 -7.55
N SER A 69 -46.29 1.45 -7.85
CA SER A 69 -46.33 0.82 -9.17
C SER A 69 -47.56 -0.09 -9.25
N ARG A 70 -48.41 0.18 -10.25
CA ARG A 70 -49.34 -0.79 -10.83
C ARG A 70 -49.69 -0.27 -12.22
N TYR A 71 -49.13 -0.87 -13.27
CA TYR A 71 -49.77 -0.94 -14.58
C TYR A 71 -49.14 -2.05 -15.44
N ASP A 72 -49.92 -3.12 -15.58
CA ASP A 72 -50.00 -4.03 -16.73
C ASP A 72 -50.83 -3.34 -17.82
N PRO A 73 -50.44 -3.39 -19.11
CA PRO A 73 -51.52 -3.54 -20.08
C PRO A 73 -51.14 -4.40 -21.29
N TYR A 74 -51.71 -5.61 -21.34
CA TYR A 74 -52.43 -6.03 -22.54
C TYR A 74 -53.80 -5.32 -22.56
N THR A 75 -54.06 -4.42 -23.52
CA THR A 75 -55.29 -4.39 -24.36
C THR A 75 -55.45 -3.13 -25.23
N LYS A 76 -55.76 -3.40 -26.51
CA LYS A 76 -56.64 -2.69 -27.45
C LYS A 76 -56.38 -1.22 -27.83
N LEU A 77 -55.87 -1.06 -29.06
CA LEU A 77 -56.20 0.04 -29.97
C LEU A 77 -57.62 -0.15 -30.56
N VAL A 78 -58.45 0.91 -30.50
CA VAL A 78 -59.51 1.18 -31.48
C VAL A 78 -59.50 2.68 -31.81
N VAL A 79 -59.19 2.95 -33.08
CA VAL A 79 -59.71 3.96 -34.04
C VAL A 79 -60.28 5.29 -33.51
N GLY A 80 -59.71 6.39 -34.02
CA GLY A 80 -60.31 7.73 -34.13
C GLY A 80 -59.58 8.55 -35.20
N ARG A 81 -60.33 9.26 -36.06
CA ARG A 81 -60.01 9.76 -37.41
C ARG A 81 -59.91 11.30 -37.45
N SER A 82 -58.95 11.87 -38.19
CA SER A 82 -59.06 13.08 -39.08
C SER A 82 -57.66 13.60 -39.45
N VAL A 83 -57.20 13.48 -40.70
CA VAL A 83 -57.26 14.45 -41.83
C VAL A 83 -56.28 15.64 -41.67
N ASP A 84 -55.20 15.67 -42.47
CA ASP A 84 -54.95 16.70 -43.52
C ASP A 84 -53.71 16.36 -44.39
N GLU A 85 -53.81 16.77 -45.66
CA GLU A 85 -52.92 16.62 -46.83
C GLU A 85 -51.55 17.36 -46.62
N ASP A 86 -50.46 17.23 -47.39
CA ASP A 86 -50.26 16.93 -48.81
C ASP A 86 -48.75 16.69 -49.11
N SER A 87 -48.49 16.00 -50.23
CA SER A 87 -47.26 16.03 -51.06
C SER A 87 -45.91 15.43 -50.56
N SER A 88 -45.54 14.27 -51.09
CA SER A 88 -44.46 14.17 -52.10
C SER A 88 -44.28 12.73 -52.61
N LYS A 89 -44.23 12.61 -53.94
CA LYS A 89 -44.02 11.37 -54.69
C LYS A 89 -42.54 10.99 -54.68
N GLY A 90 -42.26 9.72 -54.39
CA GLY A 90 -40.98 9.06 -54.70
C GLY A 90 -41.21 7.54 -54.80
N LEU A 91 -41.03 6.98 -56.00
CA LEU A 91 -41.22 5.56 -56.31
C LEU A 91 -40.45 4.65 -55.33
N LYS A 92 -41.14 3.67 -54.74
CA LYS A 92 -40.55 2.44 -54.19
C LYS A 92 -41.27 1.23 -54.76
N ASN A 93 -40.68 0.64 -55.80
CA ASN A 93 -40.88 -0.75 -56.16
C ASN A 93 -40.05 -1.61 -55.19
N GLY A 94 -40.63 -2.67 -54.62
CA GLY A 94 -39.88 -3.65 -53.84
C GLY A 94 -40.63 -4.25 -52.66
N MET A 95 -41.73 -4.95 -52.94
CA MET A 95 -42.26 -6.10 -52.20
C MET A 95 -42.31 -6.02 -50.66
N GLY A 96 -43.28 -5.24 -50.15
CA GLY A 96 -43.95 -5.57 -48.90
C GLY A 96 -44.96 -6.69 -49.13
N GLY A 97 -44.81 -7.80 -48.41
CA GLY A 97 -45.74 -8.94 -48.34
C GLY A 97 -45.01 -10.06 -47.62
N VAL A 98 -45.54 -10.75 -46.62
CA VAL A 98 -46.93 -11.18 -46.44
C VAL A 98 -47.09 -11.61 -44.97
N PHE A 99 -47.92 -10.90 -44.20
CA PHE A 99 -48.79 -11.51 -43.16
C PHE A 99 -50.03 -10.62 -43.05
N GLY A 100 -50.76 -10.53 -44.16
CA GLY A 100 -52.15 -10.13 -44.07
C GLY A 100 -52.91 -11.27 -43.39
N VAL A 101 -53.57 -10.96 -42.27
CA VAL A 101 -54.63 -11.81 -41.71
C VAL A 101 -55.74 -11.86 -42.76
N GLY A 102 -55.63 -12.83 -43.66
CA GLY A 102 -56.59 -13.07 -44.73
C GLY A 102 -57.89 -13.57 -44.13
N ALA A 103 -58.99 -12.96 -44.57
CA ALA A 103 -60.36 -13.28 -44.19
C ALA A 103 -60.63 -14.80 -44.22
N GLU A 104 -61.35 -15.29 -43.21
CA GLU A 104 -61.86 -16.66 -43.13
C GLU A 104 -62.79 -16.97 -44.31
N GLY A 105 -62.21 -17.41 -45.43
CA GLY A 105 -62.92 -18.18 -46.45
C GLY A 105 -63.25 -19.59 -45.94
N SER A 106 -64.26 -20.23 -46.55
CA SER A 106 -64.75 -21.56 -46.16
C SER A 106 -63.68 -22.66 -46.14
N ALA A 107 -62.53 -22.46 -46.80
CA ALA A 107 -61.37 -23.34 -46.78
C ALA A 107 -60.56 -23.26 -45.47
N GLY A 108 -60.27 -22.05 -44.96
CA GLY A 108 -59.50 -21.86 -43.72
C GLY A 108 -60.19 -22.45 -42.49
N VAL A 109 -61.52 -22.34 -42.44
CA VAL A 109 -62.35 -22.95 -41.38
C VAL A 109 -62.26 -24.49 -41.40
N LYS A 110 -62.13 -25.11 -42.59
CA LYS A 110 -61.97 -26.56 -42.74
C LYS A 110 -60.61 -27.03 -42.25
N PHE A 111 -59.52 -26.39 -42.65
CA PHE A 111 -58.17 -26.74 -42.18
C PHE A 111 -58.05 -26.60 -40.66
N ASN A 112 -58.52 -25.49 -40.07
CA ASN A 112 -58.52 -25.30 -38.62
C ASN A 112 -59.32 -26.38 -37.88
N ARG A 113 -60.42 -26.87 -38.46
CA ARG A 113 -61.17 -28.00 -37.91
C ARG A 113 -60.36 -29.30 -37.95
N LEU A 114 -59.65 -29.60 -39.04
CA LEU A 114 -58.80 -30.80 -39.16
C LEU A 114 -57.63 -30.77 -38.15
N LEU A 115 -56.94 -29.63 -38.03
CA LEU A 115 -55.88 -29.44 -37.05
C LEU A 115 -56.38 -29.67 -35.61
N ARG A 116 -57.58 -29.20 -35.29
CA ARG A 116 -58.22 -29.42 -33.99
C ARG A 116 -58.62 -30.88 -33.76
N ILE A 117 -59.14 -31.57 -34.78
CA ILE A 117 -59.48 -33.01 -34.71
C ILE A 117 -58.22 -33.85 -34.46
N PHE A 118 -57.14 -33.53 -35.16
CA PHE A 118 -55.86 -34.23 -35.00
C PHE A 118 -55.06 -33.77 -33.78
N LYS A 119 -55.49 -32.70 -33.09
CA LYS A 119 -54.82 -32.08 -31.94
C LYS A 119 -53.39 -31.65 -32.28
N ILE A 120 -53.21 -31.05 -33.46
CA ILE A 120 -51.93 -30.46 -33.90
C ILE A 120 -51.75 -29.09 -33.20
N PRO A 121 -50.63 -28.84 -32.49
CA PRO A 121 -50.31 -27.55 -31.89
C PRO A 121 -50.32 -26.40 -32.91
N ARG A 122 -50.53 -25.17 -32.43
CA ARG A 122 -50.62 -23.98 -33.30
C ARG A 122 -49.33 -23.75 -34.10
N GLU A 123 -48.18 -23.93 -33.45
CA GLU A 123 -46.84 -23.79 -34.04
C GLU A 123 -46.62 -24.78 -35.20
N GLU A 124 -47.11 -26.02 -35.04
CA GLU A 124 -47.09 -27.05 -36.09
C GLU A 124 -48.08 -26.76 -37.23
N GLY A 125 -49.19 -26.06 -36.93
CA GLY A 125 -50.16 -25.61 -37.92
C GLY A 125 -49.58 -24.62 -38.95
N GLU A 126 -48.58 -23.82 -38.56
CA GLU A 126 -47.90 -22.90 -39.48
C GLU A 126 -47.08 -23.63 -40.55
N ILE A 127 -46.57 -24.83 -40.25
CA ILE A 127 -45.84 -25.66 -41.20
C ILE A 127 -46.80 -26.18 -42.29
N ILE A 128 -48.02 -26.57 -41.89
CA ILE A 128 -49.07 -26.97 -42.83
C ILE A 128 -49.49 -25.81 -43.72
N GLU A 129 -49.60 -24.60 -43.16
CA GLU A 129 -49.90 -23.41 -43.93
C GLU A 129 -48.80 -23.11 -44.97
N TYR A 130 -47.53 -23.24 -44.57
CA TYR A 130 -46.40 -23.07 -45.47
C TYR A 130 -46.43 -24.08 -46.62
N MET A 131 -46.68 -25.36 -46.31
CA MET A 131 -46.86 -26.40 -47.33
C MET A 131 -48.07 -26.11 -48.23
N ARG A 132 -49.21 -25.66 -47.66
CA ARG A 132 -50.41 -25.30 -48.43
C ARG A 132 -50.09 -24.23 -49.46
N LEU A 133 -49.45 -23.14 -49.03
CA LEU A 133 -49.07 -22.03 -49.91
C LEU A 133 -48.13 -22.47 -51.04
N ALA A 134 -47.27 -23.46 -50.81
CA ALA A 134 -46.41 -24.03 -51.85
C ALA A 134 -47.22 -24.82 -52.90
N VAL A 135 -48.06 -25.76 -52.44
CA VAL A 135 -48.73 -26.74 -53.33
C VAL A 135 -49.96 -26.18 -54.06
N THR A 136 -50.56 -25.09 -53.57
CA THR A 136 -51.71 -24.44 -54.21
C THR A 136 -51.33 -23.24 -55.10
N ASN A 137 -50.07 -22.81 -55.06
CA ASN A 137 -49.60 -21.68 -55.88
C ASN A 137 -49.25 -22.15 -57.30
N THR A 138 -49.99 -21.66 -58.30
CA THR A 138 -49.82 -22.02 -59.72
C THR A 138 -48.48 -21.61 -60.34
N GLY A 139 -47.79 -20.61 -59.75
CA GLY A 139 -46.50 -20.12 -60.24
C GLY A 139 -45.32 -21.03 -59.91
N ILE A 140 -45.44 -21.87 -58.87
CA ILE A 140 -44.36 -22.79 -58.46
C ILE A 140 -44.43 -24.06 -59.31
N GLY A 141 -43.31 -24.57 -59.80
CA GLY A 141 -43.24 -25.89 -60.46
C GLY A 141 -43.99 -26.02 -61.79
N SER A 142 -44.47 -24.92 -62.37
CA SER A 142 -45.29 -24.92 -63.60
C SER A 142 -44.48 -25.33 -64.83
N ALA A 143 -43.21 -24.93 -64.89
CA ALA A 143 -42.29 -25.31 -65.96
C ALA A 143 -42.01 -26.83 -65.97
N GLU A 144 -42.08 -27.48 -64.81
CA GLU A 144 -41.89 -28.93 -64.63
C GLU A 144 -43.21 -29.71 -64.77
N GLY A 145 -44.33 -29.02 -64.97
CA GLY A 145 -45.65 -29.63 -65.10
C GLY A 145 -46.21 -30.19 -63.78
N TYR A 146 -45.75 -29.70 -62.62
CA TYR A 146 -46.25 -30.17 -61.34
C TYR A 146 -47.71 -29.74 -61.10
N ARG A 147 -48.49 -30.66 -60.56
CA ARG A 147 -49.88 -30.47 -60.17
C ARG A 147 -49.99 -29.30 -59.19
N THR A 148 -51.04 -28.50 -59.39
CA THR A 148 -51.46 -27.49 -58.43
C THR A 148 -52.72 -27.96 -57.73
N TYR A 149 -52.68 -28.04 -56.41
CA TYR A 149 -53.85 -28.41 -55.62
C TYR A 149 -54.80 -27.21 -55.46
N THR A 150 -56.09 -27.48 -55.46
CA THR A 150 -57.05 -26.61 -54.78
C THR A 150 -56.98 -26.86 -53.27
N ASP A 151 -57.40 -25.87 -52.48
CA ASP A 151 -57.49 -26.02 -51.02
C ASP A 151 -58.32 -27.25 -50.60
N SER A 152 -59.38 -27.58 -51.36
CA SER A 152 -60.22 -28.75 -51.06
C SER A 152 -59.52 -30.07 -51.36
N GLU A 153 -58.74 -30.15 -52.44
CA GLU A 153 -57.96 -31.35 -52.77
C GLU A 153 -56.84 -31.57 -51.76
N PHE A 154 -56.12 -30.51 -51.38
CA PHE A 154 -55.07 -30.59 -50.38
C PHE A 154 -55.65 -30.99 -49.01
N TYR A 155 -56.79 -30.41 -48.60
CA TYR A 155 -57.50 -30.82 -47.40
C TYR A 155 -57.87 -32.31 -47.40
N THR A 156 -58.37 -32.81 -48.53
CA THR A 156 -58.75 -34.22 -48.68
C THR A 156 -57.54 -35.13 -48.59
N LEU A 157 -56.42 -34.73 -49.19
CA LEU A 157 -55.14 -35.45 -49.08
C LEU A 157 -54.66 -35.55 -47.63
N LEU A 158 -54.65 -34.43 -46.89
CA LEU A 158 -54.28 -34.42 -45.47
C LEU A 158 -55.20 -35.31 -44.62
N GLY A 159 -56.50 -35.31 -44.93
CA GLY A 159 -57.47 -36.22 -44.28
C GLY A 159 -57.17 -37.69 -44.56
N ASN A 160 -56.82 -38.04 -45.81
CA ASN A 160 -56.53 -39.41 -46.24
C ASN A 160 -55.18 -39.94 -45.74
N LEU A 161 -54.19 -39.06 -45.54
CA LEU A 161 -52.92 -39.41 -44.88
C LEU A 161 -53.13 -39.87 -43.43
N GLY A 162 -54.15 -39.32 -42.77
CA GLY A 162 -54.43 -39.56 -41.37
C GLY A 162 -53.42 -38.88 -40.43
N LYS A 163 -53.76 -38.87 -39.13
CA LYS A 163 -53.02 -38.12 -38.11
C LYS A 163 -51.54 -38.49 -38.02
N ALA A 164 -51.22 -39.78 -37.94
CA ALA A 164 -49.85 -40.23 -37.66
C ALA A 164 -48.86 -39.80 -38.76
N LYS A 165 -49.19 -40.08 -40.03
CA LYS A 165 -48.38 -39.70 -41.19
C LYS A 165 -48.24 -38.18 -41.32
N LEU A 166 -49.31 -37.43 -41.05
CA LEU A 166 -49.26 -35.98 -41.08
C LEU A 166 -48.32 -35.39 -40.00
N GLN A 167 -48.33 -35.94 -38.78
CA GLN A 167 -47.42 -35.49 -37.72
C GLN A 167 -45.95 -35.71 -38.07
N GLU A 168 -45.63 -36.82 -38.73
CA GLU A 168 -44.25 -37.08 -39.19
C GLU A 168 -43.82 -36.15 -40.31
N ILE A 169 -44.71 -35.85 -41.27
CA ILE A 169 -44.47 -34.84 -42.30
C ILE A 169 -44.21 -33.47 -41.67
N ILE A 170 -45.04 -33.06 -40.70
CA ILE A 170 -44.83 -31.79 -39.97
C ILE A 170 -43.45 -31.78 -39.31
N LYS A 171 -43.07 -32.85 -38.62
CA LYS A 171 -41.79 -32.93 -37.93
C LYS A 171 -40.61 -32.81 -38.90
N ALA A 172 -40.67 -33.49 -40.06
CA ALA A 172 -39.63 -33.41 -41.08
C ALA A 172 -39.46 -31.98 -41.64
N HIS A 173 -40.55 -31.23 -41.78
CA HIS A 173 -40.50 -29.87 -42.31
C HIS A 173 -40.29 -28.77 -41.26
N LEU A 174 -40.43 -29.10 -39.97
CA LEU A 174 -40.25 -28.14 -38.88
C LEU A 174 -38.84 -27.55 -38.88
N GLU A 175 -37.81 -28.39 -38.96
CA GLU A 175 -36.41 -27.97 -38.96
C GLU A 175 -36.07 -27.10 -40.19
N ASN A 176 -36.63 -27.44 -41.36
CA ASN A 176 -36.45 -26.67 -42.59
C ASN A 176 -37.03 -25.25 -42.47
N VAL A 177 -38.28 -25.13 -42.02
CA VAL A 177 -38.96 -23.84 -41.89
C VAL A 177 -38.33 -23.00 -40.77
N GLN A 178 -37.91 -23.62 -39.67
CA GLN A 178 -37.16 -22.94 -38.61
C GLN A 178 -35.81 -22.43 -39.12
N GLY A 179 -35.05 -23.26 -39.83
CA GLY A 179 -33.78 -22.87 -40.46
C GLY A 179 -33.94 -21.66 -41.38
N LEU A 180 -34.95 -21.66 -42.26
CA LEU A 180 -35.27 -20.54 -43.14
C LEU A 180 -35.59 -19.25 -42.36
N ARG A 181 -36.47 -19.33 -41.35
CA ARG A 181 -36.86 -18.17 -40.54
C ARG A 181 -35.66 -17.59 -39.78
N GLU A 182 -34.81 -18.45 -39.23
CA GLU A 182 -33.61 -18.03 -38.53
C GLU A 182 -32.59 -17.40 -39.48
N ALA A 183 -32.37 -17.98 -40.66
CA ALA A 183 -31.50 -17.43 -41.69
C ALA A 183 -31.95 -16.02 -42.10
N LEU A 184 -33.25 -15.84 -42.37
CA LEU A 184 -33.82 -14.52 -42.67
C LEU A 184 -33.57 -13.52 -41.54
N ARG A 185 -33.86 -13.92 -40.30
CA ARG A 185 -33.67 -13.08 -39.12
C ARG A 185 -32.23 -12.63 -38.95
N VAL A 186 -31.25 -13.53 -39.13
CA VAL A 186 -29.83 -13.17 -38.97
C VAL A 186 -29.30 -12.32 -40.12
N ILE A 187 -29.79 -12.53 -41.35
CA ILE A 187 -29.48 -11.68 -42.50
C ILE A 187 -30.05 -10.26 -42.30
N ASP A 188 -31.29 -10.15 -41.82
CA ASP A 188 -31.92 -8.84 -41.61
C ASP A 188 -31.20 -8.00 -40.56
N ALA A 189 -30.58 -8.66 -39.57
CA ALA A 189 -29.77 -8.03 -38.55
C ALA A 189 -28.35 -7.61 -39.02
N LEU A 190 -27.94 -7.97 -40.25
CA LEU A 190 -26.63 -7.61 -40.79
C LEU A 190 -26.56 -6.11 -41.14
N LYS A 191 -25.42 -5.48 -40.83
CA LYS A 191 -25.16 -4.06 -41.13
C LYS A 191 -24.63 -3.84 -42.56
N ALA A 192 -23.79 -4.74 -43.09
CA ALA A 192 -23.30 -4.68 -44.47
C ALA A 192 -24.43 -4.86 -45.48
N GLU A 193 -24.91 -3.75 -46.03
CA GLU A 193 -26.05 -3.73 -46.95
C GLU A 193 -25.80 -4.54 -48.24
N GLU A 194 -24.58 -4.52 -48.78
CA GLU A 194 -24.22 -5.31 -49.97
C GLU A 194 -24.26 -6.82 -49.68
N SER A 195 -23.58 -7.26 -48.62
CA SER A 195 -23.60 -8.66 -48.18
C SER A 195 -25.00 -9.12 -47.79
N LYS A 196 -25.79 -8.24 -47.18
CA LYS A 196 -27.20 -8.48 -46.83
C LYS A 196 -28.02 -8.74 -48.09
N GLN A 197 -27.90 -7.90 -49.11
CA GLN A 197 -28.60 -8.10 -50.39
C GLN A 197 -28.17 -9.39 -51.08
N GLN A 198 -26.86 -9.70 -51.09
CA GLN A 198 -26.35 -10.94 -51.65
C GLN A 198 -26.91 -12.18 -50.94
N LEU A 199 -26.86 -12.20 -49.60
CA LEU A 199 -27.37 -13.30 -48.79
C LEU A 199 -28.90 -13.43 -48.84
N GLN A 200 -29.65 -12.32 -48.92
CA GLN A 200 -31.09 -12.35 -49.19
C GLN A 200 -31.39 -12.98 -50.56
N GLY A 201 -30.57 -12.69 -51.57
CA GLY A 201 -30.65 -13.32 -52.89
C GLY A 201 -30.42 -14.82 -52.84
N ILE A 202 -29.36 -15.26 -52.15
CA ILE A 202 -29.04 -16.69 -51.95
C ILE A 202 -30.18 -17.38 -51.18
N LEU A 203 -30.63 -16.79 -50.06
CA LEU A 203 -31.74 -17.33 -49.28
C LEU A 203 -33.01 -17.48 -50.12
N LYS A 204 -33.28 -16.52 -51.02
CA LYS A 204 -34.45 -16.59 -51.90
C LYS A 204 -34.37 -17.73 -52.91
N VAL A 205 -33.17 -18.00 -53.45
CA VAL A 205 -32.93 -19.14 -54.35
C VAL A 205 -33.15 -20.46 -53.62
N GLU A 206 -32.63 -20.59 -52.40
CA GLU A 206 -32.81 -21.79 -51.57
C GLU A 206 -34.27 -21.97 -51.14
N GLU A 207 -34.96 -20.90 -50.74
CA GLU A 207 -36.39 -20.92 -50.42
C GLU A 207 -37.22 -21.38 -51.63
N ASN A 208 -36.99 -20.81 -52.81
CA ASN A 208 -37.70 -21.20 -54.02
C ASN A 208 -37.44 -22.67 -54.39
N SER A 209 -36.22 -23.16 -54.17
CA SER A 209 -35.85 -24.56 -54.39
C SER A 209 -36.60 -25.48 -53.43
N TYR A 210 -36.65 -25.13 -52.13
CA TYR A 210 -37.43 -25.84 -51.13
C TYR A 210 -38.93 -25.88 -51.48
N LEU A 211 -39.52 -24.74 -51.85
CA LEU A 211 -40.92 -24.65 -52.27
C LEU A 211 -41.21 -25.50 -53.52
N LYS A 212 -40.28 -25.54 -54.47
CA LYS A 212 -40.38 -26.39 -55.66
C LYS A 212 -40.29 -27.88 -55.32
N GLU A 213 -39.41 -28.26 -54.40
CA GLU A 213 -39.29 -29.63 -53.91
C GLU A 213 -40.54 -30.07 -53.15
N LEU A 214 -41.12 -29.20 -52.31
CA LEU A 214 -42.44 -29.44 -51.73
C LEU A 214 -43.46 -29.72 -52.82
N LYS A 215 -43.51 -28.89 -53.87
CA LYS A 215 -44.48 -29.11 -54.95
C LYS A 215 -44.23 -30.41 -55.72
N ARG A 216 -42.97 -30.82 -55.90
CA ARG A 216 -42.60 -32.10 -56.51
C ARG A 216 -43.09 -33.29 -55.68
N VAL A 217 -42.83 -33.32 -54.37
CA VAL A 217 -43.20 -34.46 -53.51
C VAL A 217 -44.71 -34.58 -53.32
N PHE A 218 -45.45 -33.48 -53.44
CA PHE A 218 -46.91 -33.49 -53.42
C PHE A 218 -47.55 -33.73 -54.80
N ASN A 219 -46.78 -33.83 -55.90
CA ASN A 219 -47.30 -34.05 -57.25
C ASN A 219 -47.97 -35.43 -57.45
N GLU A 220 -47.76 -36.36 -56.53
CA GLU A 220 -48.35 -37.70 -56.60
C GLU A 220 -49.82 -37.74 -56.14
N SER A 221 -50.58 -38.69 -56.68
CA SER A 221 -52.02 -38.85 -56.39
C SER A 221 -52.31 -39.88 -55.28
N ILE A 222 -51.31 -40.67 -54.89
CA ILE A 222 -51.44 -41.72 -53.88
C ILE A 222 -50.91 -41.19 -52.53
N PRO A 223 -51.75 -41.08 -51.48
CA PRO A 223 -51.34 -40.52 -50.19
C PRO A 223 -50.06 -41.15 -49.60
N ASP A 224 -49.91 -42.47 -49.68
CA ASP A 224 -48.73 -43.15 -49.12
C ASP A 224 -47.43 -42.81 -49.84
N LYS A 225 -47.49 -42.59 -51.16
CA LYS A 225 -46.31 -42.13 -51.92
C LYS A 225 -45.94 -40.70 -51.54
N VAL A 226 -46.93 -39.82 -51.41
CA VAL A 226 -46.73 -38.43 -50.96
C VAL A 226 -46.07 -38.42 -49.58
N TYR A 227 -46.54 -39.25 -48.66
CA TYR A 227 -45.96 -39.37 -47.32
C TYR A 227 -44.47 -39.74 -47.36
N HIS A 228 -44.11 -40.83 -48.04
CA HIS A 228 -42.70 -41.27 -48.10
C HIS A 228 -41.78 -40.25 -48.76
N GLN A 229 -42.27 -39.50 -49.74
CA GLN A 229 -41.49 -38.45 -50.38
C GLN A 229 -41.38 -37.19 -49.51
N ALA A 230 -42.46 -36.77 -48.86
CA ALA A 230 -42.49 -35.55 -48.04
C ALA A 230 -41.56 -35.64 -46.81
N ILE A 231 -41.51 -36.79 -46.12
CA ILE A 231 -40.63 -36.96 -44.95
C ILE A 231 -39.13 -36.98 -45.30
N SER A 232 -38.78 -37.08 -46.59
CA SER A 232 -37.39 -37.15 -47.06
C SER A 232 -36.77 -35.80 -47.45
N VAL A 233 -37.56 -34.72 -47.39
CA VAL A 233 -37.09 -33.38 -47.78
C VAL A 233 -36.27 -32.76 -46.64
N ASP A 234 -34.98 -32.55 -46.88
CA ASP A 234 -34.05 -31.88 -45.97
C ASP A 234 -33.38 -30.69 -46.66
N TYR A 235 -33.72 -29.50 -46.18
CA TYR A 235 -33.16 -28.20 -46.58
C TYR A 235 -32.53 -27.43 -45.40
N ALA A 236 -32.56 -28.00 -44.19
CA ALA A 236 -32.09 -27.33 -42.99
C ALA A 236 -30.59 -27.05 -43.07
N GLY A 237 -29.81 -27.96 -43.69
CA GLY A 237 -28.39 -27.77 -43.95
C GLY A 237 -28.08 -26.55 -44.82
N GLN A 238 -28.86 -26.28 -45.87
CA GLN A 238 -28.69 -25.15 -46.78
C GLN A 238 -28.97 -23.83 -46.06
N PHE A 239 -30.05 -23.76 -45.28
CA PHE A 239 -30.35 -22.57 -44.49
C PHE A 239 -29.33 -22.33 -43.38
N ASN A 240 -28.79 -23.40 -42.77
CA ASN A 240 -27.73 -23.28 -41.78
C ASN A 240 -26.40 -22.78 -42.38
N LYS A 241 -26.04 -23.17 -43.60
CA LYS A 241 -24.86 -22.61 -44.30
C LYS A 241 -24.94 -21.09 -44.45
N ILE A 242 -26.12 -20.57 -44.77
CA ILE A 242 -26.35 -19.11 -44.87
C ILE A 242 -26.14 -18.43 -43.50
N LYS A 243 -26.56 -19.08 -42.41
CA LYS A 243 -26.29 -18.58 -41.05
C LYS A 243 -24.79 -18.54 -40.75
N ASP A 244 -24.04 -19.56 -41.17
CA ASP A 244 -22.59 -19.62 -41.00
C ASP A 244 -21.89 -18.51 -41.81
N ASP A 245 -22.34 -18.24 -43.03
CA ASP A 245 -21.84 -17.13 -43.85
C ASP A 245 -22.09 -15.77 -43.19
N VAL A 246 -23.28 -15.56 -42.59
CA VAL A 246 -23.57 -14.35 -41.79
C VAL A 246 -22.61 -14.20 -40.61
N ILE A 247 -22.32 -15.29 -39.89
CA ILE A 247 -21.37 -15.27 -38.76
C ILE A 247 -19.97 -14.84 -39.24
N LYS A 248 -19.52 -15.39 -40.37
CA LYS A 248 -18.23 -15.06 -40.96
C LYS A 248 -18.12 -13.57 -41.32
N ILE A 249 -19.15 -13.02 -41.97
CA ILE A 249 -19.17 -11.59 -42.35
C ILE A 249 -19.18 -10.70 -41.10
N ARG A 250 -20.00 -11.02 -40.09
CA ARG A 250 -20.04 -10.25 -38.84
C ARG A 250 -18.71 -10.26 -38.10
N LYS A 251 -17.98 -11.38 -38.15
CA LYS A 251 -16.60 -11.45 -37.65
C LYS A 251 -15.71 -10.49 -38.44
N GLU A 252 -15.71 -10.55 -39.77
CA GLU A 252 -14.89 -9.66 -40.61
C GLU A 252 -15.19 -8.17 -40.36
N GLU A 253 -16.47 -7.78 -40.26
CA GLU A 253 -16.89 -6.41 -39.90
C GLU A 253 -16.36 -5.98 -38.53
N LEU A 254 -16.48 -6.84 -37.53
CA LEU A 254 -16.01 -6.57 -36.18
C LEU A 254 -14.51 -6.27 -36.20
N TYR A 255 -13.70 -7.15 -36.78
CA TYR A 255 -12.25 -6.98 -36.83
C TYR A 255 -11.83 -5.80 -37.72
N ALA A 256 -12.53 -5.52 -38.81
CA ALA A 256 -12.28 -4.35 -39.66
C ALA A 256 -12.47 -3.02 -38.92
N SER A 257 -13.39 -2.97 -37.95
CA SER A 257 -13.65 -1.77 -37.12
C SER A 257 -12.62 -1.51 -36.01
N LEU A 258 -11.73 -2.47 -35.74
CA LEU A 258 -10.71 -2.39 -34.70
C LEU A 258 -9.38 -1.85 -35.24
N SER A 259 -8.73 -0.99 -34.47
CA SER A 259 -7.35 -0.56 -34.74
C SER A 259 -6.35 -1.71 -34.54
N GLY A 260 -5.11 -1.56 -35.00
CA GLY A 260 -4.06 -2.56 -34.79
C GLY A 260 -3.85 -2.91 -33.32
N GLU A 261 -3.82 -1.89 -32.44
CA GLU A 261 -3.68 -2.06 -30.99
C GLU A 261 -4.88 -2.78 -30.37
N GLU A 262 -6.09 -2.44 -30.81
CA GLU A 262 -7.30 -3.08 -30.31
C GLU A 262 -7.36 -4.56 -30.72
N ARG A 263 -6.85 -4.90 -31.91
CA ARG A 263 -6.75 -6.30 -32.35
C ARG A 263 -5.78 -7.10 -31.49
N LEU A 264 -4.62 -6.55 -31.15
CA LEU A 264 -3.67 -7.20 -30.23
C LEU A 264 -4.29 -7.49 -28.86
N VAL A 265 -5.09 -6.55 -28.36
CA VAL A 265 -5.83 -6.71 -27.10
C VAL A 265 -6.87 -7.83 -27.20
N ILE A 266 -7.58 -7.94 -28.33
CA ILE A 266 -8.52 -9.04 -28.59
C ILE A 266 -7.82 -10.39 -28.74
N GLU A 267 -6.68 -10.43 -29.43
CA GLU A 267 -5.85 -11.64 -29.55
C GLU A 267 -5.41 -12.13 -28.17
N HIS A 268 -4.91 -11.22 -27.31
CA HIS A 268 -4.57 -11.56 -25.93
C HIS A 268 -5.77 -12.13 -25.14
N MET A 269 -6.95 -11.50 -25.26
CA MET A 269 -8.15 -12.01 -24.60
C MET A 269 -8.55 -13.39 -25.12
N ARG A 270 -8.45 -13.62 -26.43
CA ARG A 270 -8.75 -14.90 -27.05
C ARG A 270 -7.80 -15.97 -26.53
N ASP A 271 -6.50 -15.74 -26.55
CA ASP A 271 -5.48 -16.67 -26.04
C ASP A 271 -5.76 -17.07 -24.59
N VAL A 272 -6.17 -16.10 -23.77
CA VAL A 272 -6.55 -16.35 -22.37
C VAL A 272 -7.85 -17.16 -22.25
N ALA A 273 -8.86 -16.85 -23.06
CA ALA A 273 -10.18 -17.50 -23.01
C ALA A 273 -10.18 -18.93 -23.56
N THR A 274 -9.33 -19.22 -24.55
CA THR A 274 -9.23 -20.54 -25.21
C THR A 274 -8.22 -21.46 -24.52
N ASN A 275 -7.33 -20.95 -23.68
CA ASN A 275 -6.35 -21.76 -22.97
C ASN A 275 -6.95 -22.45 -21.74
N SER A 276 -7.02 -23.79 -21.77
CA SER A 276 -7.56 -24.62 -20.68
C SER A 276 -6.74 -24.58 -19.39
N SER A 277 -5.46 -24.19 -19.45
CA SER A 277 -4.57 -24.13 -18.28
C SER A 277 -4.68 -22.80 -17.52
N VAL A 278 -5.42 -21.83 -18.06
CA VAL A 278 -5.66 -20.54 -17.41
C VAL A 278 -6.97 -20.58 -16.65
N GLY A 279 -6.98 -20.01 -15.45
CA GLY A 279 -8.19 -19.83 -14.65
C GLY A 279 -8.51 -20.96 -13.66
N LEU A 280 -9.64 -20.83 -12.98
CA LEU A 280 -10.19 -21.89 -12.15
C LEU A 280 -10.77 -23.02 -13.03
N PRO A 281 -10.79 -24.28 -12.57
CA PRO A 281 -11.40 -25.39 -13.33
C PRO A 281 -12.86 -25.18 -13.71
N ALA A 282 -13.59 -24.33 -12.98
CA ALA A 282 -14.98 -23.99 -13.26
C ALA A 282 -15.16 -22.95 -14.38
N TYR A 283 -14.08 -22.32 -14.87
CA TYR A 283 -14.15 -21.33 -15.93
C TYR A 283 -14.34 -21.99 -17.29
N LYS A 284 -15.22 -21.42 -18.12
CA LYS A 284 -15.46 -21.93 -19.47
C LYS A 284 -14.19 -21.75 -20.30
N THR A 285 -13.79 -22.82 -20.99
CA THR A 285 -12.76 -22.75 -22.03
C THR A 285 -13.49 -22.67 -23.36
N TYR A 286 -13.30 -21.56 -24.06
CA TYR A 286 -13.97 -21.29 -25.33
C TYR A 286 -13.19 -21.92 -26.49
N THR A 287 -13.88 -22.34 -27.54
CA THR A 287 -13.25 -22.42 -28.87
C THR A 287 -13.08 -21.01 -29.44
N GLU A 288 -12.21 -20.82 -30.43
CA GLU A 288 -12.04 -19.51 -31.09
C GLU A 288 -13.36 -18.98 -31.66
N LEU A 289 -14.16 -19.87 -32.28
CA LEU A 289 -15.46 -19.51 -32.84
C LEU A 289 -16.45 -19.10 -31.76
N GLU A 290 -16.53 -19.85 -30.65
CA GLU A 290 -17.40 -19.47 -29.53
C GLU A 290 -17.02 -18.13 -28.91
N PHE A 291 -15.71 -17.84 -28.82
CA PHE A 291 -15.24 -16.56 -28.30
C PHE A 291 -15.56 -15.41 -29.27
N ASP A 292 -15.32 -15.58 -30.57
CA ASP A 292 -15.66 -14.57 -31.58
C ASP A 292 -17.16 -14.26 -31.60
N LEU A 293 -18.01 -15.29 -31.48
CA LEU A 293 -19.46 -15.11 -31.36
C LEU A 293 -19.83 -14.32 -30.09
N LEU A 294 -19.18 -14.61 -28.95
CA LEU A 294 -19.38 -13.84 -27.73
C LEU A 294 -19.02 -12.35 -27.92
N LEU A 295 -17.93 -12.04 -28.62
CA LEU A 295 -17.54 -10.65 -28.90
C LEU A 295 -18.58 -9.95 -29.78
N ILE A 296 -19.09 -10.65 -30.80
CA ILE A 296 -20.16 -10.16 -31.68
C ILE A 296 -21.43 -9.86 -30.87
N ASP A 297 -21.80 -10.72 -29.94
CA ASP A 297 -23.02 -10.59 -29.13
C ASP A 297 -22.90 -9.54 -28.00
N LEU A 298 -21.69 -9.31 -27.49
CA LEU A 298 -21.41 -8.24 -26.52
C LEU A 298 -21.75 -6.85 -27.10
N GLY A 299 -21.53 -6.69 -28.41
CA GLY A 299 -21.75 -5.46 -29.16
C GLY A 299 -20.68 -4.40 -28.93
N ASP A 300 -20.61 -3.44 -29.86
CA ASP A 300 -19.51 -2.47 -30.00
C ASP A 300 -19.21 -1.70 -28.69
N VAL A 301 -20.25 -1.24 -27.98
CA VAL A 301 -20.09 -0.43 -26.75
C VAL A 301 -19.42 -1.23 -25.63
N SER A 302 -19.90 -2.44 -25.37
CA SER A 302 -19.33 -3.31 -24.32
C SER A 302 -17.92 -3.72 -24.69
N LEU A 303 -17.71 -4.09 -25.95
CA LEU A 303 -16.43 -4.53 -26.46
C LEU A 303 -15.35 -3.44 -26.34
N LYS A 304 -15.66 -2.21 -26.78
CA LYS A 304 -14.74 -1.06 -26.65
C LYS A 304 -14.39 -0.77 -25.19
N LYS A 305 -15.34 -0.91 -24.26
CA LYS A 305 -15.06 -0.78 -22.83
C LYS A 305 -14.06 -1.84 -22.34
N ILE A 306 -14.28 -3.11 -22.68
CA ILE A 306 -13.38 -4.22 -22.29
C ILE A 306 -11.98 -4.00 -22.85
N ILE A 307 -11.88 -3.64 -24.14
CA ILE A 307 -10.61 -3.34 -24.79
C ILE A 307 -9.90 -2.20 -24.04
N GLY A 308 -10.59 -1.08 -23.78
CA GLY A 308 -10.03 0.04 -23.04
C GLY A 308 -9.54 -0.33 -21.63
N ASP A 309 -10.28 -1.18 -20.91
CA ASP A 309 -9.88 -1.63 -19.58
C ASP A 309 -8.67 -2.58 -19.63
N CYS A 310 -8.58 -3.48 -20.61
CA CYS A 310 -7.40 -4.33 -20.83
C CYS A 310 -6.16 -3.51 -21.26
N SER A 311 -6.35 -2.49 -22.09
CA SER A 311 -5.29 -1.56 -22.47
C SER A 311 -4.75 -0.80 -21.26
N LYS A 312 -5.61 -0.29 -20.36
CA LYS A 312 -5.16 0.36 -19.11
C LYS A 312 -4.28 -0.56 -18.27
N VAL A 313 -4.66 -1.84 -18.15
CA VAL A 313 -3.85 -2.83 -17.40
C VAL A 313 -2.48 -3.02 -18.08
N SER A 314 -2.45 -3.14 -19.41
CA SER A 314 -1.20 -3.31 -20.17
C SER A 314 -0.26 -2.11 -19.99
N THR A 315 -0.79 -0.89 -20.12
CA THR A 315 -0.04 0.36 -19.86
C THR A 315 0.49 0.41 -18.42
N ALA A 316 -0.33 0.05 -17.43
CA ALA A 316 0.07 0.04 -16.02
C ALA A 316 1.16 -1.02 -15.75
N LYS A 317 1.10 -2.19 -16.39
CA LYS A 317 2.13 -3.22 -16.32
C LYS A 317 3.48 -2.72 -16.85
N GLU A 318 3.48 -2.03 -17.98
CA GLU A 318 4.71 -1.44 -18.54
C GLU A 318 5.26 -0.30 -17.68
N GLY A 319 4.38 0.56 -17.16
CA GLY A 319 4.73 1.61 -16.20
C GLY A 319 5.41 1.05 -14.96
N ALA A 320 4.79 0.04 -14.34
CA ALA A 320 5.33 -0.66 -13.17
C ALA A 320 6.68 -1.32 -13.47
N LEU A 321 6.81 -2.07 -14.57
CA LEU A 321 8.06 -2.76 -14.91
C LEU A 321 9.21 -1.77 -15.16
N ARG A 322 8.94 -0.67 -15.88
CA ARG A 322 9.93 0.41 -16.07
C ARG A 322 10.36 1.03 -14.75
N ALA A 323 9.41 1.30 -13.84
CA ALA A 323 9.73 1.87 -12.53
C ALA A 323 10.53 0.90 -11.64
N ILE A 324 10.19 -0.40 -11.65
CA ILE A 324 10.94 -1.45 -10.93
C ILE A 324 12.38 -1.52 -11.44
N ASN A 325 12.58 -1.45 -12.75
CA ASN A 325 13.91 -1.49 -13.35
C ASN A 325 14.78 -0.28 -12.99
N ALA A 326 14.18 0.84 -12.60
CA ALA A 326 14.89 2.03 -12.14
C ALA A 326 15.33 1.96 -10.67
N VAL A 327 14.86 0.97 -9.90
CA VAL A 327 15.29 0.75 -8.51
C VAL A 327 16.69 0.13 -8.49
N ALA A 328 17.61 0.73 -7.74
CA ALA A 328 19.00 0.28 -7.65
C ALA A 328 19.17 -0.81 -6.57
N GLY A 329 18.39 -0.74 -5.49
CA GLY A 329 18.47 -1.67 -4.37
C GLY A 329 17.88 -3.03 -4.69
N GLU A 330 18.76 -4.03 -4.81
CA GLU A 330 18.40 -5.41 -5.17
C GLU A 330 17.26 -6.00 -4.31
N LYS A 331 17.31 -5.80 -2.98
CA LYS A 331 16.28 -6.32 -2.07
C LYS A 331 14.92 -5.64 -2.21
N SER A 332 14.91 -4.35 -2.54
CA SER A 332 13.67 -3.60 -2.78
C SER A 332 13.09 -3.98 -4.14
N LYS A 333 13.96 -4.08 -5.15
CA LYS A 333 13.62 -4.54 -6.49
C LYS A 333 12.99 -5.92 -6.48
N GLN A 334 13.62 -6.91 -5.84
CA GLN A 334 13.08 -8.28 -5.72
C GLN A 334 11.71 -8.34 -5.01
N ASP A 335 11.45 -7.43 -4.08
CA ASP A 335 10.15 -7.36 -3.40
C ASP A 335 9.05 -6.81 -4.32
N LEU A 336 9.38 -5.78 -5.10
CA LEU A 336 8.47 -5.21 -6.09
C LEU A 336 8.23 -6.20 -7.24
N GLU A 337 9.26 -6.90 -7.70
CA GLU A 337 9.15 -7.97 -8.72
C GLU A 337 8.22 -9.09 -8.23
N ARG A 338 8.37 -9.55 -6.98
CA ARG A 338 7.43 -10.54 -6.40
C ARG A 338 5.98 -10.05 -6.40
N SER A 339 5.75 -8.79 -6.08
CA SER A 339 4.41 -8.19 -6.12
C SER A 339 3.89 -8.11 -7.56
N TYR A 340 4.73 -7.65 -8.47
CA TYR A 340 4.43 -7.57 -9.91
C TYR A 340 4.06 -8.93 -10.47
N ASP A 341 4.88 -9.95 -10.23
CA ASP A 341 4.68 -11.32 -10.71
C ASP A 341 3.39 -11.92 -10.18
N TYR A 342 3.06 -11.68 -8.90
CA TYR A 342 1.80 -12.13 -8.32
C TYR A 342 0.58 -11.63 -9.10
N PHE A 343 0.53 -10.32 -9.38
CA PHE A 343 -0.57 -9.74 -10.15
C PHE A 343 -0.49 -10.09 -11.65
N ASN A 344 0.71 -10.14 -12.22
CA ASN A 344 0.92 -10.52 -13.63
C ASN A 344 0.43 -11.95 -13.90
N ASN A 345 0.72 -12.88 -13.00
CA ASN A 345 0.31 -14.28 -13.12
C ASN A 345 -1.18 -14.48 -12.80
N SER A 346 -1.76 -13.62 -11.96
CA SER A 346 -3.17 -13.70 -11.59
C SER A 346 -4.11 -13.04 -12.61
N TYR A 347 -3.60 -12.07 -13.39
CA TYR A 347 -4.40 -11.32 -14.37
C TYR A 347 -5.05 -12.19 -15.47
N PRO A 348 -4.36 -13.16 -16.10
CA PRO A 348 -4.99 -14.03 -17.10
C PRO A 348 -6.18 -14.82 -16.54
N SER A 349 -6.05 -15.37 -15.32
CA SER A 349 -7.14 -16.05 -14.63
C SER A 349 -8.31 -15.10 -14.41
N TYR A 350 -8.02 -13.88 -13.94
CA TYR A 350 -9.03 -12.85 -13.75
C TYR A 350 -9.78 -12.52 -15.06
N LEU A 351 -9.05 -12.26 -16.13
CA LEU A 351 -9.59 -11.96 -17.46
C LEU A 351 -10.49 -13.09 -17.98
N LYS A 352 -10.06 -14.36 -17.83
CA LYS A 352 -10.90 -15.52 -18.19
C LYS A 352 -12.17 -15.61 -17.35
N GLY A 353 -12.08 -15.25 -16.06
CA GLY A 353 -13.22 -15.20 -15.15
C GLY A 353 -14.29 -14.18 -15.56
N MET A 354 -13.90 -13.09 -16.21
CA MET A 354 -14.84 -12.09 -16.76
C MET A 354 -15.76 -12.69 -17.82
N PHE A 355 -15.21 -13.51 -18.70
CA PHE A 355 -15.96 -14.15 -19.77
C PHE A 355 -16.73 -15.39 -19.31
N SER A 356 -16.38 -15.99 -18.17
CA SER A 356 -16.98 -17.23 -17.66
C SER A 356 -18.38 -17.06 -17.03
N GLY A 357 -19.21 -16.15 -17.56
CA GLY A 357 -20.61 -16.00 -17.18
C GLY A 357 -21.49 -17.08 -17.82
N SER A 358 -22.56 -17.49 -17.13
CA SER A 358 -23.50 -18.49 -17.67
C SER A 358 -24.41 -17.92 -18.77
N THR A 359 -24.54 -16.59 -18.81
CA THR A 359 -25.31 -15.83 -19.81
C THR A 359 -24.55 -14.60 -20.27
N LEU A 360 -24.94 -14.01 -21.41
CA LEU A 360 -24.36 -12.76 -21.92
C LEU A 360 -24.51 -11.61 -20.91
N ASP A 361 -25.64 -11.55 -20.19
CA ASP A 361 -25.87 -10.53 -19.16
C ASP A 361 -24.98 -10.76 -17.93
N ASP A 362 -24.64 -12.00 -17.59
CA ASP A 362 -23.64 -12.28 -16.56
C ASP A 362 -22.26 -11.77 -16.95
N VAL A 363 -21.86 -11.98 -18.21
CA VAL A 363 -20.60 -11.45 -18.74
C VAL A 363 -20.60 -9.93 -18.67
N ARG A 364 -21.66 -9.28 -19.15
CA ARG A 364 -21.83 -7.81 -19.08
C ARG A 364 -21.73 -7.27 -17.65
N ARG A 365 -22.34 -7.95 -16.67
CA ARG A 365 -22.26 -7.54 -15.25
C ARG A 365 -20.85 -7.71 -14.67
N ARG A 366 -20.13 -8.79 -15.02
CA ARG A 366 -18.75 -9.03 -14.56
C ARG A 366 -17.76 -7.99 -15.10
N ILE A 367 -18.02 -7.46 -16.30
CA ILE A 367 -17.20 -6.41 -16.93
C ILE A 367 -17.23 -5.06 -16.18
N ILE A 368 -18.18 -4.85 -15.26
CA ILE A 368 -18.40 -3.54 -14.63
C ILE A 368 -17.43 -3.23 -13.47
N ASN A 369 -16.72 -4.20 -12.88
CA ASN A 369 -16.35 -4.04 -11.47
C ASN A 369 -14.88 -4.21 -11.04
N ILE A 370 -13.86 -4.12 -11.92
CA ILE A 370 -12.51 -4.53 -11.50
C ILE A 370 -11.42 -3.61 -12.06
N ASP A 371 -10.80 -2.86 -11.15
CA ASP A 371 -9.64 -2.02 -11.39
C ASP A 371 -8.34 -2.81 -11.13
N TYR A 372 -8.00 -3.71 -12.05
CA TYR A 372 -6.73 -4.44 -11.98
C TYR A 372 -5.53 -3.53 -12.30
N ALA A 373 -5.77 -2.45 -13.05
CA ALA A 373 -4.75 -1.45 -13.38
C ALA A 373 -4.26 -0.73 -12.12
N GLY A 374 -5.14 -0.48 -11.14
CA GLY A 374 -4.80 0.14 -9.86
C GLY A 374 -3.70 -0.60 -9.07
N HIS A 375 -3.64 -1.95 -9.15
CA HIS A 375 -2.58 -2.71 -8.49
C HIS A 375 -1.20 -2.43 -9.11
N PHE A 376 -1.10 -2.41 -10.43
CA PHE A 376 0.14 -2.09 -11.12
C PHE A 376 0.51 -0.61 -10.97
N ALA A 377 -0.47 0.30 -11.01
CA ALA A 377 -0.24 1.73 -10.77
C ALA A 377 0.32 1.98 -9.36
N LYS A 378 -0.14 1.24 -8.35
CA LYS A 378 0.42 1.31 -7.00
C LYS A 378 1.86 0.81 -6.96
N ILE A 379 2.16 -0.32 -7.59
CA ILE A 379 3.53 -0.86 -7.69
C ILE A 379 4.46 0.14 -8.39
N GLU A 380 4.00 0.76 -9.47
CA GLU A 380 4.74 1.82 -10.16
C GLU A 380 5.05 2.99 -9.22
N SER A 381 4.05 3.46 -8.47
CA SER A 381 4.24 4.56 -7.52
C SER A 381 5.23 4.20 -6.41
N ASP A 382 5.11 3.00 -5.84
CA ASP A 382 6.02 2.51 -4.79
C ASP A 382 7.45 2.40 -5.33
N ALA A 383 7.63 1.85 -6.53
CA ALA A 383 8.92 1.71 -7.19
C ALA A 383 9.58 3.06 -7.50
N ARG A 384 8.81 4.03 -8.02
CA ARG A 384 9.29 5.39 -8.27
C ARG A 384 9.75 6.06 -6.97
N ASN A 385 9.01 5.91 -5.88
CA ASN A 385 9.39 6.47 -4.58
C ASN A 385 10.69 5.86 -4.05
N ILE A 386 10.84 4.53 -4.15
CA ILE A 386 12.08 3.85 -3.74
C ILE A 386 13.27 4.33 -4.57
N ALA A 387 13.14 4.35 -5.90
CA ALA A 387 14.20 4.80 -6.79
C ALA A 387 14.62 6.25 -6.51
N ARG A 388 13.65 7.14 -6.22
CA ARG A 388 13.90 8.54 -5.82
C ARG A 388 14.73 8.61 -4.53
N THR A 389 14.32 7.89 -3.49
CA THR A 389 15.05 7.88 -2.21
C THR A 389 16.46 7.32 -2.36
N GLU A 390 16.63 6.22 -3.11
CA GLU A 390 17.94 5.63 -3.36
C GLU A 390 18.86 6.57 -4.15
N ALA A 391 18.33 7.29 -5.14
CA ALA A 391 19.08 8.28 -5.91
C ALA A 391 19.51 9.49 -5.07
N LEU A 392 18.64 9.99 -4.18
CA LEU A 392 18.96 11.10 -3.27
C LEU A 392 20.08 10.73 -2.28
N TYR A 393 20.10 9.49 -1.81
CA TYR A 393 21.13 9.01 -0.89
C TYR A 393 22.40 8.52 -1.61
N ALA A 394 22.35 8.34 -2.93
CA ALA A 394 23.51 7.95 -3.72
C ALA A 394 24.59 9.05 -3.65
N GLY A 395 25.72 8.72 -3.04
CA GLY A 395 26.85 9.64 -2.87
C GLY A 395 26.91 10.36 -1.52
N LEU A 396 25.96 10.09 -0.62
CA LEU A 396 26.03 10.44 0.78
C LEU A 396 26.73 9.33 1.59
N SER A 397 27.53 9.74 2.57
CA SER A 397 28.10 8.87 3.58
C SER A 397 27.01 8.36 4.53
N VAL A 398 27.34 7.32 5.28
CA VAL A 398 26.42 6.73 6.26
C VAL A 398 25.95 7.79 7.26
N ASP A 399 26.85 8.62 7.79
CA ASP A 399 26.48 9.64 8.78
C ASP A 399 25.66 10.79 8.19
N GLU A 400 25.91 11.22 6.95
CA GLU A 400 25.05 12.17 6.23
C GLU A 400 23.61 11.64 6.07
N ILE A 401 23.47 10.35 5.72
CA ILE A 401 22.14 9.69 5.62
C ILE A 401 21.44 9.69 6.98
N ARG A 402 22.15 9.33 8.05
CA ARG A 402 21.56 9.29 9.39
C ARG A 402 21.16 10.68 9.89
N THR A 403 21.93 11.71 9.52
CA THR A 403 21.60 13.11 9.80
C THR A 403 20.33 13.51 9.06
N LEU A 404 20.16 13.15 7.78
CA LEU A 404 18.90 13.37 7.05
C LEU A 404 17.71 12.64 7.68
N GLU A 405 17.87 11.38 8.10
CA GLU A 405 16.82 10.62 8.80
C GLU A 405 16.42 11.31 10.12
N HIS A 406 17.39 11.85 10.86
CA HIS A 406 17.11 12.62 12.07
C HIS A 406 16.34 13.91 11.74
N ILE A 407 16.80 14.68 10.75
CA ILE A 407 16.13 15.91 10.29
C ILE A 407 14.68 15.58 9.89
N GLN A 408 14.46 14.55 9.08
CA GLN A 408 13.13 14.08 8.69
C GLN A 408 12.27 13.79 9.92
N GLY A 409 12.80 13.05 10.90
CA GLY A 409 12.10 12.75 12.14
C GLY A 409 11.66 14.00 12.90
N VAL A 410 12.50 15.03 12.97
CA VAL A 410 12.21 16.29 13.66
C VAL A 410 11.11 17.10 12.96
N VAL A 411 11.12 17.15 11.62
CA VAL A 411 10.22 18.02 10.83
C VAL A 411 8.89 17.36 10.49
N THR A 412 8.80 16.02 10.55
CA THR A 412 7.57 15.25 10.32
C THR A 412 6.84 14.87 11.61
N ASP A 413 7.48 15.00 12.79
CA ASP A 413 6.83 14.70 14.08
C ASP A 413 5.75 15.73 14.42
N SER A 414 4.49 15.30 14.49
CA SER A 414 3.36 16.15 14.84
C SER A 414 3.17 16.38 16.36
N GLY A 415 3.92 15.69 17.22
CA GLY A 415 3.55 15.53 18.63
C GLY A 415 4.46 16.16 19.69
N ARG A 416 5.72 16.54 19.39
CA ARG A 416 6.70 16.86 20.47
C ARG A 416 7.37 18.23 20.45
N ILE A 417 7.40 18.95 19.32
CA ILE A 417 8.27 20.12 19.16
C ILE A 417 7.45 21.31 18.65
N SER A 418 7.01 22.17 19.60
CA SER A 418 6.34 23.46 19.40
C SER A 418 4.99 23.43 18.64
N ALA A 419 3.91 23.76 19.37
CA ALA A 419 2.67 24.23 18.76
C ALA A 419 2.96 25.55 18.02
N GLY A 420 2.96 25.54 16.68
CA GLY A 420 3.17 26.73 15.84
C GLY A 420 4.09 26.53 14.64
N SER A 421 4.90 25.46 14.59
CA SER A 421 5.76 25.17 13.42
C SER A 421 5.07 24.25 12.42
N ARG A 422 5.36 24.43 11.12
CA ARG A 422 4.85 23.57 10.05
C ARG A 422 5.30 22.12 10.29
N THR A 423 4.41 21.17 10.02
CA THR A 423 4.74 19.74 10.00
C THR A 423 4.79 19.29 8.56
N TYR A 424 5.92 18.73 8.14
CA TYR A 424 6.09 18.19 6.79
C TYR A 424 5.52 16.77 6.72
N THR A 425 4.96 16.42 5.58
CA THR A 425 4.79 15.02 5.19
C THR A 425 6.12 14.47 4.64
N ASP A 426 6.27 13.14 4.63
CA ASP A 426 7.45 12.50 4.02
C ASP A 426 7.65 12.97 2.57
N SER A 427 6.57 13.03 1.78
CA SER A 427 6.61 13.49 0.40
C SER A 427 7.08 14.95 0.25
N GLU A 428 6.61 15.87 1.10
CA GLU A 428 7.06 17.26 1.08
C GLU A 428 8.55 17.39 1.42
N PHE A 429 9.03 16.60 2.37
CA PHE A 429 10.45 16.57 2.74
C PHE A 429 11.31 16.07 1.59
N TYR A 430 10.97 14.96 0.93
CA TYR A 430 11.74 14.46 -0.21
C TYR A 430 11.70 15.41 -1.42
N ASN A 431 10.55 16.02 -1.72
CA ASN A 431 10.45 17.02 -2.78
C ASN A 431 11.35 18.25 -2.52
N LEU A 432 11.52 18.65 -1.26
CA LEU A 432 12.48 19.69 -0.87
C LEU A 432 13.91 19.25 -1.19
N LEU A 433 14.31 18.04 -0.79
CA LEU A 433 15.65 17.53 -1.06
C LEU A 433 15.95 17.40 -2.55
N GLU A 434 14.97 17.01 -3.37
CA GLU A 434 15.10 16.93 -4.84
C GLU A 434 15.37 18.29 -5.49
N SER A 435 15.01 19.39 -4.83
CA SER A 435 15.34 20.74 -5.32
C SER A 435 16.82 21.12 -5.11
N PHE A 436 17.59 20.29 -4.40
CA PHE A 436 19.01 20.49 -4.16
C PHE A 436 19.81 19.57 -5.07
N ASP A 437 20.82 20.13 -5.75
CA ASP A 437 21.88 19.30 -6.32
C ASP A 437 22.70 18.62 -5.21
N THR A 438 23.53 17.64 -5.58
CA THR A 438 24.31 16.87 -4.61
C THR A 438 25.23 17.75 -3.74
N ALA A 439 25.82 18.81 -4.30
CA ALA A 439 26.71 19.69 -3.55
C ALA A 439 25.93 20.54 -2.53
N LYS A 440 24.78 21.08 -2.95
CA LYS A 440 23.86 21.83 -2.10
C LYS A 440 23.28 20.95 -1.01
N LEU A 441 22.90 19.71 -1.33
CA LEU A 441 22.41 18.74 -0.34
C LEU A 441 23.48 18.42 0.72
N LYS A 442 24.73 18.20 0.33
CA LYS A 442 25.82 17.99 1.30
C LYS A 442 26.02 19.18 2.23
N LYS A 443 26.02 20.38 1.67
CA LYS A 443 26.14 21.61 2.47
C LYS A 443 24.95 21.84 3.39
N PHE A 444 23.75 21.45 2.96
CA PHE A 444 22.54 21.46 3.79
C PHE A 444 22.66 20.52 5.01
N ILE A 445 23.34 19.38 4.85
CA ILE A 445 23.54 18.37 5.90
C ILE A 445 24.70 18.74 6.83
N GLU A 446 25.70 19.45 6.33
CA GLU A 446 26.97 19.73 7.03
C GLU A 446 26.78 20.35 8.42
N VAL A 447 25.93 21.37 8.55
CA VAL A 447 25.72 22.06 9.83
C VAL A 447 25.02 21.15 10.86
N PRO A 448 23.87 20.52 10.56
CA PRO A 448 23.27 19.52 11.44
C PRO A 448 24.20 18.36 11.80
N LEU A 449 25.02 17.88 10.85
CA LEU A 449 25.98 16.81 11.11
C LEU A 449 27.00 17.21 12.18
N LYS A 450 27.61 18.40 12.07
CA LYS A 450 28.56 18.92 13.06
C LYS A 450 27.94 19.06 14.45
N ILE A 451 26.67 19.49 14.52
CA ILE A 451 25.94 19.61 15.79
C ILE A 451 25.76 18.22 16.43
N PHE A 452 25.39 17.20 15.66
CA PHE A 452 25.24 15.84 16.17
C PHE A 452 26.57 15.22 16.60
N GLU A 453 27.65 15.46 15.86
CA GLU A 453 29.00 15.05 16.27
C GLU A 453 29.39 15.70 17.61
N GLU A 454 29.13 16.99 17.79
CA GLU A 454 29.44 17.70 19.03
C GLU A 454 28.60 17.19 20.22
N ILE A 455 27.33 16.84 20.01
CA ILE A 455 26.47 16.20 21.02
C ILE A 455 27.05 14.85 21.45
N ASP A 456 27.46 13.99 20.49
CA ASP A 456 28.06 12.69 20.77
C ASP A 456 29.38 12.85 21.55
N GLU A 457 30.19 13.85 21.23
CA GLU A 457 31.41 14.19 21.97
C GLU A 457 31.11 14.65 23.40
N VAL A 458 30.14 15.55 23.59
CA VAL A 458 29.72 16.01 24.92
C VAL A 458 29.21 14.83 25.76
N PHE A 459 28.39 13.96 25.16
CA PHE A 459 27.89 12.77 25.83
C PHE A 459 29.03 11.87 26.30
N THR A 460 30.03 11.64 25.43
CA THR A 460 31.21 10.82 25.75
C THR A 460 31.99 11.38 26.95
N VAL A 461 32.19 12.70 27.00
CA VAL A 461 32.86 13.36 28.13
C VAL A 461 32.02 13.25 29.41
N ILE A 462 30.71 13.43 29.33
CA ILE A 462 29.81 13.29 30.49
C ILE A 462 29.79 11.84 31.00
N ASP A 463 29.82 10.85 30.11
CA ASP A 463 29.76 9.43 30.49
C ASP A 463 31.01 8.98 31.26
N ALA A 464 32.15 9.62 31.00
CA ALA A 464 33.41 9.39 31.70
C ALA A 464 33.42 9.85 33.17
N ILE A 465 32.48 10.71 33.59
CA ILE A 465 32.38 11.21 34.97
C ILE A 465 32.02 10.07 35.92
N ARG A 466 32.76 9.93 37.02
CA ARG A 466 32.60 8.87 38.03
C ARG A 466 31.45 9.15 38.98
N GLU A 467 31.24 10.40 39.38
CA GLU A 467 30.15 10.77 40.28
C GLU A 467 28.78 10.66 39.58
N GLU A 468 28.04 9.58 39.86
CA GLU A 468 26.77 9.26 39.19
C GLU A 468 25.74 10.39 39.24
N LYS A 469 25.59 11.07 40.38
CA LYS A 469 24.59 12.13 40.53
C LYS A 469 24.91 13.34 39.64
N LEU A 470 26.20 13.69 39.49
CA LEU A 470 26.64 14.75 38.59
C LEU A 470 26.50 14.31 37.13
N ARG A 471 26.94 13.10 36.79
CA ARG A 471 26.79 12.52 35.46
C ARG A 471 25.34 12.56 34.98
N GLN A 472 24.38 12.12 35.80
CA GLN A 472 22.96 12.14 35.45
C GLN A 472 22.41 13.57 35.33
N ASN A 473 22.86 14.50 36.18
CA ASN A 473 22.44 15.90 36.06
C ASN A 473 22.92 16.53 34.74
N LEU A 474 24.16 16.23 34.32
CA LEU A 474 24.71 16.74 33.06
C LEU A 474 24.08 16.05 31.84
N LYS A 475 23.76 14.76 31.91
CA LYS A 475 22.92 14.10 30.88
C LYS A 475 21.58 14.82 30.73
N GLY A 476 20.93 15.14 31.85
CA GLY A 476 19.73 16.00 31.91
C GLY A 476 19.87 17.28 31.09
N ARG A 477 20.93 18.04 31.35
CA ARG A 477 21.23 19.29 30.64
C ARG A 477 21.54 19.09 29.17
N LEU A 478 22.27 18.04 28.81
CA LEU A 478 22.56 17.70 27.41
C LEU A 478 21.25 17.44 26.65
N GLU A 479 20.32 16.68 27.23
CA GLU A 479 19.02 16.45 26.58
C GLU A 479 18.20 17.74 26.41
N ASP A 480 18.26 18.66 27.37
CA ASP A 480 17.60 19.96 27.22
C ASP A 480 18.20 20.74 26.02
N GLU A 481 19.52 20.70 25.83
CA GLU A 481 20.19 21.30 24.67
C GLU A 481 19.86 20.58 23.35
N GLU A 482 19.78 19.25 23.34
CA GLU A 482 19.33 18.47 22.17
C GLU A 482 17.90 18.87 21.74
N ILE A 483 17.00 19.06 22.70
CA ILE A 483 15.64 19.52 22.45
C ILE A 483 15.64 20.94 21.85
N LEU A 484 16.51 21.84 22.34
CA LEU A 484 16.66 23.19 21.78
C LEU A 484 17.20 23.15 20.35
N CYS A 485 18.19 22.29 20.07
CA CYS A 485 18.72 22.08 18.72
C CYS A 485 17.62 21.60 17.76
N ALA A 486 16.85 20.58 18.18
CA ALA A 486 15.74 20.06 17.38
C ALA A 486 14.64 21.12 17.15
N ARG A 487 14.40 22.02 18.12
CA ARG A 487 13.43 23.13 17.97
C ARG A 487 13.83 24.12 16.91
N GLY A 488 15.06 24.63 16.91
CA GLY A 488 15.41 25.61 15.86
C GLY A 488 15.75 24.96 14.52
N LEU A 489 16.17 23.69 14.49
CA LEU A 489 16.13 22.91 13.25
C LEU A 489 14.70 22.88 12.68
N ARG A 490 13.70 22.57 13.50
CA ARG A 490 12.30 22.61 13.05
C ARG A 490 11.86 24.02 12.62
N ALA A 491 12.27 25.06 13.35
CA ALA A 491 11.96 26.43 13.00
C ALA A 491 12.56 26.86 11.65
N ALA A 492 13.72 26.31 11.28
CA ALA A 492 14.35 26.54 9.98
C ALA A 492 13.49 26.02 8.82
N PHE A 493 12.65 25.00 9.05
CA PHE A 493 11.74 24.43 8.05
C PHE A 493 10.42 25.21 7.90
N ASN A 494 10.18 26.27 8.68
CA ASN A 494 9.00 27.13 8.52
C ASN A 494 9.02 28.00 7.24
N GLY A 495 10.10 27.97 6.46
CA GLY A 495 10.17 28.66 5.17
C GLY A 495 9.14 28.14 4.15
N PHE A 496 8.72 29.02 3.24
CA PHE A 496 7.73 28.69 2.20
C PHE A 496 8.36 28.15 0.92
N ASN A 497 9.67 28.32 0.72
CA ASN A 497 10.40 27.83 -0.46
C ASN A 497 11.72 27.13 -0.07
N PRO A 498 12.28 26.30 -0.96
CA PRO A 498 13.49 25.53 -0.66
C PRO A 498 14.74 26.34 -0.30
N ASP A 499 14.93 27.50 -0.92
CA ASP A 499 16.12 28.33 -0.69
C ASP A 499 16.11 28.99 0.69
N ASP A 500 14.93 29.38 1.18
CA ASP A 500 14.74 29.90 2.55
C ASP A 500 15.04 28.81 3.58
N VAL A 501 14.50 27.60 3.39
CA VAL A 501 14.81 26.46 4.26
C VAL A 501 16.30 26.14 4.24
N TYR A 502 16.91 26.10 3.05
CA TYR A 502 18.35 25.89 2.90
C TYR A 502 19.16 26.93 3.68
N GLY A 503 18.90 28.22 3.45
CA GLY A 503 19.62 29.32 4.10
C GLY A 503 19.50 29.29 5.62
N ARG A 504 18.31 29.01 6.15
CA ARG A 504 18.09 28.90 7.60
C ARG A 504 18.82 27.70 8.21
N VAL A 505 18.74 26.51 7.58
CA VAL A 505 19.43 25.31 8.09
C VAL A 505 20.94 25.50 8.11
N THR A 506 21.51 26.09 7.06
CA THR A 506 22.96 26.36 7.01
C THR A 506 23.44 27.49 7.92
N SER A 507 22.51 28.25 8.51
CA SER A 507 22.81 29.36 9.44
C SER A 507 22.50 29.03 10.90
N ILE A 508 22.15 27.77 11.19
CA ILE A 508 21.92 27.31 12.55
C ILE A 508 23.23 27.38 13.33
N ASP A 509 23.22 28.08 14.46
CA ASP A 509 24.35 28.15 15.39
C ASP A 509 23.93 27.70 16.79
N TYR A 510 24.53 26.60 17.25
CA TYR A 510 24.33 26.00 18.58
C TYR A 510 25.66 25.71 19.29
N ALA A 511 26.78 26.18 18.74
CA ALA A 511 28.10 25.75 19.18
C ALA A 511 28.40 26.19 20.63
N ASP A 512 27.95 27.38 21.03
CA ASP A 512 28.35 27.99 22.30
C ASP A 512 27.86 27.23 23.54
N ASN A 513 26.60 26.79 23.57
CA ASN A 513 26.04 26.08 24.73
C ASN A 513 26.65 24.68 24.89
N LEU A 514 26.75 23.94 23.79
CA LEU A 514 27.35 22.60 23.78
C LEU A 514 28.82 22.65 24.17
N LEU A 515 29.58 23.63 23.65
CA LEU A 515 30.97 23.86 24.02
C LEU A 515 31.12 24.19 25.51
N GLY A 516 30.24 25.05 26.04
CA GLY A 516 30.20 25.36 27.48
C GLY A 516 29.97 24.11 28.34
N LEU A 517 29.02 23.26 27.96
CA LEU A 517 28.72 22.01 28.65
C LEU A 517 29.88 21.01 28.56
N LYS A 518 30.49 20.85 27.38
CA LYS A 518 31.67 20.02 27.13
C LYS A 518 32.84 20.40 28.02
N ASN A 519 33.17 21.70 28.05
CA ASN A 519 34.28 22.23 28.83
C ASN A 519 34.04 22.03 30.34
N TYR A 520 32.81 22.22 30.81
CA TYR A 520 32.46 21.95 32.19
C TYR A 520 32.59 20.47 32.56
N ALA A 521 32.06 19.57 31.72
CA ALA A 521 32.18 18.13 31.91
C ALA A 521 33.65 17.67 31.91
N ARG A 522 34.48 18.22 31.01
CA ARG A 522 35.90 17.92 30.92
C ARG A 522 36.65 18.28 32.20
N ARG A 523 36.39 19.47 32.76
CA ARG A 523 37.01 19.90 34.04
C ARG A 523 36.69 18.95 35.19
N ILE A 524 35.49 18.38 35.21
CA ILE A 524 35.11 17.38 36.23
C ILE A 524 35.96 16.12 36.08
N VAL A 525 36.06 15.59 34.86
CA VAL A 525 36.87 14.40 34.56
C VAL A 525 38.34 14.64 34.94
N GLU A 526 38.91 15.77 34.54
CA GLU A 526 40.29 16.14 34.85
C GLU A 526 40.55 16.20 36.37
N VAL A 527 39.63 16.77 37.16
CA VAL A 527 39.75 16.81 38.63
C VAL A 527 39.60 15.42 39.24
N GLU A 528 38.68 14.58 38.76
CA GLU A 528 38.53 13.20 39.21
C GLU A 528 39.77 12.34 38.90
N GLU A 529 40.37 12.51 37.73
CA GLU A 529 41.60 11.85 37.32
C GLU A 529 42.79 12.28 38.18
N LEU A 530 42.94 13.58 38.44
CA LEU A 530 43.93 14.09 39.38
C LEU A 530 43.77 13.43 40.74
N TYR A 531 42.56 13.49 41.34
CA TYR A 531 42.28 12.89 42.64
C TYR A 531 42.58 11.40 42.70
N ALA A 532 42.31 10.66 41.61
CA ALA A 532 42.64 9.24 41.52
C ALA A 532 44.16 9.03 41.55
N GLY A 533 44.92 9.87 40.83
CA GLY A 533 46.37 9.82 40.70
C GLY A 533 47.17 10.31 41.91
N LEU A 534 46.57 11.08 42.82
CA LEU A 534 47.24 11.56 44.05
C LEU A 534 47.76 10.39 44.91
N SER A 535 48.94 10.57 45.49
CA SER A 535 49.55 9.72 46.53
C SER A 535 48.71 9.69 47.82
N VAL A 536 49.07 8.78 48.73
CA VAL A 536 48.39 8.65 50.03
C VAL A 536 48.48 9.94 50.85
N ASP A 537 49.63 10.62 50.80
CA ASP A 537 49.83 11.85 51.56
C ASP A 537 49.10 13.03 50.94
N GLU A 538 49.17 13.21 49.63
CA GLU A 538 48.37 14.21 48.91
C GLU A 538 46.87 14.04 49.14
N LYS A 539 46.34 12.80 49.13
CA LYS A 539 44.93 12.52 49.45
C LYS A 539 44.56 12.84 50.89
N LYS A 540 45.50 12.75 51.83
CA LYS A 540 45.25 13.12 53.22
C LYS A 540 45.33 14.63 53.39
N THR A 541 46.28 15.30 52.74
CA THR A 541 46.36 16.77 52.67
C THR A 541 45.08 17.38 52.09
N ALA A 542 44.59 16.86 50.95
CA ALA A 542 43.35 17.33 50.36
C ALA A 542 42.14 17.17 51.31
N ARG A 543 42.08 16.04 52.05
CA ARG A 543 41.05 15.81 53.08
C ARG A 543 41.18 16.75 54.28
N TYR A 544 42.40 17.08 54.67
CA TYR A 544 42.65 18.04 55.74
C TYR A 544 42.20 19.45 55.34
N ILE A 545 42.56 19.90 54.13
CA ILE A 545 42.10 21.18 53.57
C ILE A 545 40.57 21.18 53.50
N GLN A 546 39.96 20.10 53.00
CA GLN A 546 38.50 19.97 52.98
C GLN A 546 37.91 20.11 54.40
N LYS A 547 38.48 19.43 55.40
CA LYS A 547 38.02 19.53 56.80
C LYS A 547 38.12 20.98 57.29
N ALA A 548 39.26 21.65 57.07
CA ALA A 548 39.48 23.03 57.51
C ALA A 548 38.41 24.00 56.97
N VAL A 549 38.01 23.84 55.70
CA VAL A 549 37.05 24.76 55.05
C VAL A 549 35.58 24.36 55.24
N THR A 550 35.30 23.13 55.70
CA THR A 550 33.93 22.61 55.90
C THR A 550 33.53 22.56 57.37
N ASP A 551 34.48 22.61 58.31
CA ASP A 551 34.20 22.62 59.74
C ASP A 551 33.77 24.02 60.21
N PRO A 552 32.57 24.18 60.78
CA PRO A 552 32.10 25.47 61.29
C PRO A 552 32.87 25.94 62.54
N GLY A 553 33.59 25.07 63.24
CA GLY A 553 34.38 25.40 64.44
C GLY A 553 35.77 25.97 64.16
N ILE A 554 36.21 25.98 62.90
CA ILE A 554 37.51 26.51 62.47
C ILE A 554 37.33 27.93 61.93
N GLY A 555 38.28 28.83 62.23
CA GLY A 555 38.32 30.20 61.70
C GLY A 555 37.34 31.20 62.35
N ASP A 556 37.25 32.40 61.78
CA ASP A 556 36.40 33.48 62.29
C ASP A 556 34.94 33.33 61.83
N LEU A 557 33.98 33.88 62.58
CA LEU A 557 32.53 33.85 62.27
C LEU A 557 32.17 34.47 60.90
N ASN A 558 33.07 35.28 60.32
CA ASN A 558 32.87 35.94 59.03
C ASN A 558 33.43 35.12 57.84
N GLU A 559 34.05 33.98 58.10
CA GLU A 559 34.61 33.11 57.07
C GLU A 559 33.59 32.09 56.57
N LYS A 560 33.49 31.93 55.24
CA LYS A 560 32.57 30.99 54.64
C LYS A 560 32.90 29.56 55.06
N THR A 561 31.90 28.87 55.61
CA THR A 561 31.95 27.42 55.82
C THR A 561 31.31 26.73 54.62
N TYR A 562 32.08 25.95 53.89
CA TYR A 562 31.62 25.26 52.69
C TYR A 562 30.85 24.00 53.05
N THR A 563 29.79 23.69 52.31
CA THR A 563 29.28 22.31 52.24
C THR A 563 30.21 21.46 51.36
N GLU A 564 30.19 20.13 51.51
CA GLU A 564 30.98 19.24 50.65
C GLU A 564 30.71 19.47 49.15
N LEU A 565 29.46 19.75 48.78
CA LEU A 565 29.08 20.01 47.40
C LEU A 565 29.61 21.34 46.90
N GLU A 566 29.57 22.40 47.72
CA GLU A 566 30.13 23.70 47.35
C GLU A 566 31.65 23.63 47.23
N PHE A 567 32.32 22.93 48.13
CA PHE A 567 33.77 22.72 48.04
C PHE A 567 34.13 21.94 46.78
N LYS A 568 33.45 20.83 46.47
CA LYS A 568 33.64 20.10 45.21
C LYS A 568 33.48 21.00 43.97
N ARG A 569 32.45 21.86 43.95
CA ARG A 569 32.24 22.82 42.85
C ARG A 569 33.38 23.83 42.74
N LEU A 570 33.89 24.31 43.87
CA LEU A 570 35.05 25.19 43.90
C LEU A 570 36.27 24.50 43.27
N LEU A 571 36.52 23.24 43.62
CA LEU A 571 37.62 22.45 43.07
C LEU A 571 37.50 22.24 41.56
N ILE A 572 36.30 21.91 41.08
CA ILE A 572 36.02 21.79 39.64
C ILE A 572 36.30 23.11 38.91
N ASN A 573 35.99 24.24 39.55
CA ASN A 573 36.20 25.56 38.97
C ASN A 573 37.66 26.03 39.02
N LEU A 574 38.41 25.67 40.06
CA LEU A 574 39.87 25.84 40.12
C LEU A 574 40.58 25.02 39.03
N GLY A 575 40.02 23.87 38.67
CA GLY A 575 40.60 22.95 37.71
C GLY A 575 41.73 22.11 38.30
N ALA A 576 42.18 21.10 37.55
CA ALA A 576 43.17 20.14 38.02
C ALA A 576 44.52 20.81 38.36
N LEU A 577 44.99 21.75 37.55
CA LEU A 577 46.26 22.44 37.78
C LEU A 577 46.25 23.26 39.08
N GLY A 578 45.22 24.08 39.29
CA GLY A 578 45.12 24.90 40.50
C GLY A 578 44.98 24.07 41.78
N LEU A 579 44.21 22.97 41.72
CA LEU A 579 44.11 22.03 42.83
C LEU A 579 45.45 21.34 43.13
N GLN A 580 46.15 20.87 42.10
CA GLN A 580 47.45 20.21 42.26
C GLN A 580 48.47 21.16 42.91
N GLU A 581 48.51 22.42 42.49
CA GLU A 581 49.42 23.42 43.05
C GLU A 581 49.15 23.64 44.54
N ILE A 582 47.88 23.82 44.94
CA ILE A 582 47.50 23.97 46.36
C ILE A 582 47.93 22.74 47.16
N ILE A 583 47.65 21.53 46.66
CA ILE A 583 48.00 20.29 47.38
C ILE A 583 49.51 20.20 47.57
N ASN A 584 50.29 20.41 46.51
CA ASN A 584 51.75 20.26 46.54
C ASN A 584 52.42 21.13 47.60
N VAL A 585 51.97 22.37 47.76
CA VAL A 585 52.50 23.29 48.79
C VAL A 585 52.23 22.78 50.21
N HIS A 586 51.09 22.13 50.42
CA HIS A 586 50.63 21.73 51.75
C HIS A 586 50.98 20.28 52.13
N VAL A 587 51.50 19.48 51.20
CA VAL A 587 51.86 18.08 51.47
C VAL A 587 52.93 17.96 52.54
N ASP A 588 54.00 18.74 52.45
CA ASP A 588 55.09 18.67 53.43
C ASP A 588 54.65 19.19 54.80
N THR A 589 53.87 20.28 54.85
CA THR A 589 53.27 20.83 56.08
C THR A 589 52.36 19.80 56.75
N PHE A 590 51.53 19.10 55.97
CA PHE A 590 50.66 18.06 56.50
C PHE A 590 51.42 16.79 56.93
N ARG A 591 52.51 16.45 56.23
CA ARG A 591 53.38 15.34 56.63
C ARG A 591 54.00 15.62 57.99
N ILE A 592 54.58 16.82 58.20
CA ILE A 592 55.20 17.17 59.47
C ILE A 592 54.19 17.23 60.62
N LEU A 593 52.96 17.71 60.38
CA LEU A 593 51.86 17.70 61.36
C LEU A 593 51.69 16.31 61.99
N ARG A 594 51.64 15.25 61.17
CA ARG A 594 51.51 13.87 61.67
C ARG A 594 52.77 13.35 62.36
N GLU A 595 53.95 13.80 61.90
CA GLU A 595 55.21 13.43 62.55
C GLU A 595 55.33 14.06 63.94
N VAL A 596 54.81 15.28 64.13
CA VAL A 596 54.69 15.93 65.44
C VAL A 596 53.79 15.11 66.36
N GLU A 597 52.61 14.68 65.91
CA GLU A 597 51.72 13.83 66.71
C GLU A 597 52.42 12.55 67.20
N VAL A 598 53.21 11.90 66.33
CA VAL A 598 53.99 10.72 66.70
C VAL A 598 55.07 11.08 67.72
N ALA A 599 55.86 12.13 67.46
CA ALA A 599 56.93 12.58 68.36
C ALA A 599 56.42 12.96 69.75
N ILE A 600 55.28 13.67 69.83
CA ILE A 600 54.63 14.01 71.11
C ILE A 600 54.15 12.73 71.82
N ASN A 601 53.65 11.75 71.06
CA ASN A 601 53.18 10.51 71.66
C ASN A 601 54.29 9.69 72.32
N ASP A 602 55.52 9.79 71.81
CA ASP A 602 56.71 9.11 72.32
C ASP A 602 57.32 9.77 73.58
N VAL A 603 56.89 10.99 73.91
CA VAL A 603 57.29 11.68 75.15
C VAL A 603 56.75 10.93 76.37
N LYS A 604 57.63 10.57 77.31
CA LYS A 604 57.28 9.77 78.51
C LYS A 604 56.73 10.61 79.67
N ASP A 605 57.17 11.86 79.77
CA ASP A 605 56.74 12.78 80.82
C ASP A 605 55.33 13.29 80.51
N ALA A 606 54.39 13.06 81.42
CA ALA A 606 52.97 13.36 81.18
C ALA A 606 52.69 14.87 81.13
N ASP A 607 53.40 15.67 81.93
CA ASP A 607 53.18 17.12 81.98
C ASP A 607 53.77 17.79 80.73
N LEU A 608 54.98 17.40 80.33
CA LEU A 608 55.61 17.87 79.09
C LEU A 608 54.87 17.41 77.84
N LYS A 609 54.32 16.18 77.86
CA LYS A 609 53.48 15.68 76.77
C LYS A 609 52.22 16.52 76.62
N GLN A 610 51.54 16.84 77.73
CA GLN A 610 50.36 17.69 77.68
C GLN A 610 50.69 19.11 77.20
N GLU A 611 51.79 19.71 77.68
CA GLU A 611 52.23 21.05 77.23
C GLU A 611 52.49 21.09 75.71
N LEU A 612 53.18 20.07 75.19
CA LEU A 612 53.45 19.96 73.75
C LEU A 612 52.17 19.70 72.95
N SER A 613 51.24 18.88 73.47
CA SER A 613 49.92 18.65 72.87
C SER A 613 49.12 19.96 72.77
N ASP A 614 49.02 20.74 73.85
CA ASP A 614 48.28 22.00 73.86
C ASP A 614 48.90 23.01 72.86
N LYS A 615 50.23 23.08 72.80
CA LYS A 615 50.96 23.93 71.85
C LYS A 615 50.73 23.47 70.40
N PHE A 616 50.74 22.16 70.16
CA PHE A 616 50.47 21.59 68.85
C PHE A 616 49.03 21.87 68.38
N GLU A 617 48.04 21.66 69.25
CA GLU A 617 46.63 21.94 68.95
C GLU A 617 46.41 23.42 68.61
N ALA A 618 47.09 24.35 69.30
CA ALA A 618 47.02 25.78 69.01
C ALA A 618 47.61 26.15 67.63
N GLU A 619 48.77 25.60 67.28
CA GLU A 619 49.41 25.83 65.98
C GLU A 619 48.63 25.16 64.84
N GLU A 620 48.11 23.94 65.05
CA GLU A 620 47.25 23.25 64.10
C GLU A 620 45.97 24.04 63.83
N GLY A 621 45.32 24.55 64.90
CA GLY A 621 44.15 25.41 64.78
C GLY A 621 44.43 26.70 63.99
N THR A 622 45.61 27.30 64.19
CA THR A 622 46.03 28.50 63.44
C THR A 622 46.22 28.19 61.96
N TYR A 623 46.91 27.09 61.64
CA TYR A 623 47.11 26.65 60.25
C TYR A 623 45.77 26.34 59.56
N ALA A 624 44.86 25.63 60.23
CA ALA A 624 43.53 25.35 59.70
C ALA A 624 42.71 26.63 59.49
N GLY A 625 42.82 27.61 60.39
CA GLY A 625 42.22 28.94 60.23
C GLY A 625 42.77 29.70 59.02
N LEU A 626 44.09 29.66 58.79
CA LEU A 626 44.70 30.28 57.61
C LEU A 626 44.21 29.64 56.30
N LEU A 627 44.09 28.31 56.27
CA LEU A 627 43.49 27.60 55.14
C LEU A 627 42.04 28.06 54.93
N LYS A 628 41.23 28.14 55.98
CA LYS A 628 39.84 28.59 55.85
C LYS A 628 39.73 30.01 55.31
N LYS A 629 40.58 30.92 55.80
CA LYS A 629 40.68 32.30 55.33
C LYS A 629 41.05 32.39 53.84
N ALA A 630 42.03 31.61 53.38
CA ALA A 630 42.44 31.61 51.98
C ALA A 630 41.29 31.21 51.04
N PHE A 631 40.47 30.25 51.46
CA PHE A 631 39.30 29.79 50.71
C PHE A 631 38.07 30.71 50.84
N ASN A 632 38.13 31.77 51.65
CA ASN A 632 37.07 32.78 51.79
C ASN A 632 37.17 33.92 50.75
N SER A 633 38.14 33.87 49.84
CA SER A 633 38.34 34.86 48.79
C SER A 633 37.19 34.93 47.77
N SER A 634 36.98 36.11 47.18
CA SER A 634 35.90 36.37 46.22
C SER A 634 36.18 35.89 44.78
N THR A 635 37.44 35.57 44.44
CA THR A 635 37.85 35.07 43.11
C THR A 635 38.68 33.80 43.24
N LEU A 636 38.63 32.94 42.22
CA LEU A 636 39.37 31.67 42.17
C LEU A 636 40.89 31.90 42.20
N ASP A 637 41.38 32.87 41.43
CA ASP A 637 42.81 33.22 41.40
C ASP A 637 43.30 33.68 42.78
N SER A 638 42.46 34.40 43.53
CA SER A 638 42.77 34.83 44.90
C SER A 638 42.75 33.65 45.87
N VAL A 639 41.78 32.72 45.75
CA VAL A 639 41.78 31.48 46.54
C VAL A 639 43.08 30.69 46.31
N GLN A 640 43.45 30.48 45.05
CA GLN A 640 44.66 29.75 44.67
C GLN A 640 45.92 30.45 45.21
N SER A 641 46.08 31.74 44.93
CA SER A 641 47.27 32.50 45.34
C SER A 641 47.42 32.57 46.86
N GLN A 642 46.32 32.78 47.61
CA GLN A 642 46.36 32.84 49.07
C GLN A 642 46.63 31.47 49.69
N ALA A 643 46.03 30.40 49.15
CA ALA A 643 46.26 29.05 49.63
C ALA A 643 47.72 28.62 49.40
N VAL A 644 48.28 28.90 48.22
CA VAL A 644 49.69 28.65 47.88
C VAL A 644 50.65 29.52 48.72
N GLY A 645 50.22 30.72 49.13
CA GLY A 645 51.05 31.63 49.93
C GLY A 645 51.19 31.27 51.42
N ILE A 646 50.46 30.27 51.92
CA ILE A 646 50.56 29.85 53.33
C ILE A 646 51.84 29.03 53.53
N ASN A 647 52.78 29.57 54.30
CA ASN A 647 53.95 28.84 54.78
C ASN A 647 53.87 28.66 56.30
N TYR A 648 53.71 27.42 56.75
CA TYR A 648 53.56 27.07 58.17
C TYR A 648 54.41 25.85 58.59
N LEU A 649 55.31 25.42 57.71
CA LEU A 649 56.10 24.21 57.89
C LEU A 649 57.05 24.32 59.08
N ASP A 650 57.75 25.45 59.21
CA ASP A 650 58.79 25.67 60.22
C ASP A 650 58.23 25.64 61.65
N ASN A 651 57.00 26.13 61.86
CA ASN A 651 56.30 26.10 63.15
C ASN A 651 56.18 24.66 63.67
N PHE A 652 55.72 23.74 62.82
CA PHE A 652 55.58 22.33 63.19
C PHE A 652 56.92 21.62 63.33
N ILE A 653 57.92 21.95 62.49
CA ILE A 653 59.29 21.42 62.66
C ILE A 653 59.84 21.80 64.03
N SER A 654 59.62 23.03 64.48
CA SER A 654 60.07 23.47 65.81
C SER A 654 59.46 22.64 66.94
N ILE A 655 58.15 22.34 66.88
CA ILE A 655 57.47 21.52 67.90
C ILE A 655 57.96 20.07 67.84
N LYS A 656 58.12 19.51 66.63
CA LYS A 656 58.64 18.15 66.44
C LYS A 656 60.02 18.00 67.10
N ASN A 657 60.94 18.91 66.78
CA ASN A 657 62.31 18.87 67.33
C ASN A 657 62.30 19.00 68.85
N GLU A 658 61.43 19.84 69.41
CA GLU A 658 61.26 19.97 70.86
C GLU A 658 60.74 18.67 71.50
N ALA A 659 59.77 18.00 70.87
CA ALA A 659 59.25 16.71 71.32
C ALA A 659 60.29 15.57 71.23
N GLU A 660 61.04 15.50 70.14
CA GLU A 660 62.11 14.50 69.95
C GLU A 660 63.25 14.68 70.95
N GLN A 661 63.65 15.93 71.23
CA GLN A 661 64.66 16.23 72.26
C GLN A 661 64.21 15.81 73.66
N LYS A 662 62.93 15.98 73.99
CA LYS A 662 62.36 15.60 75.29
C LYS A 662 62.04 14.10 75.39
N SER A 663 62.07 13.36 74.28
CA SER A 663 61.80 11.92 74.22
C SER A 663 63.05 11.04 74.37
N ASN A 664 64.23 11.56 74.04
CA ASN A 664 65.52 10.93 74.31
C ASN A 664 66.14 11.52 75.58
N PRO A 665 66.29 10.75 76.67
CA PRO A 665 66.86 11.24 77.92
C PRO A 665 68.33 11.67 77.82
#